data_AF-A0A3P8V7U3-F1
#
_entry.id   AF-A0A3P8V7U3-F1
#
_cell.length_a   1.000
_cell.length_b   1.000
_cell.length_c   1.000
_cell.angle_alpha   90.00
_cell.angle_beta   90.00
_cell.angle_gamma   90.00
#
_symmetry.space_group_name_H-M   'P 1'
#
loop_
_entity.id
_entity.type
_entity.pdbx_description
1 polymer ?
#
loop_
_entity_poly.entity_id
_entity_poly.type
_entity_poly.pdbx_seq_one_letter_code
_entity_poly.pdbx_strand_id
1 'polypeptide(L)'
;MGKSPTVNADVVAKRKHPLAEGNSGHPYKPRKRKTTHQTLPPKNALIQLNDIRQGLQYKLLSQTGPVHAPEFVMSVEVNGQLFKGSGPTKQKAKQRAAEAALHSPLMFKPTTETHVVIGRTRSDPLDFTTDRVDFQDNFYNTFENCAPSGDNYHFSLNRIRSSGSLASSEYSIQQSQVQKPNHAYPSPCSSTLILPRPKTPAMILNELVPDLKYTVVSESGKSHDKNFVVSVTVDAHSFQGSGRNKRLAKARAAQAALSAVFNIRPCQTPSLKPEPREGPQLHPPQALADTIYRLVNDKFNKLSQKLTSQNCQRKVLAGVVMSTGADPEAEAQVICVSTGTKCIEGEYLSDRGLALNDCHAEVIARRSLIRFLFSQLELFLHEDQNKQQKSIFIKGDEGQGFRLKENIQFHLYISSSPCGDARIFSPHEATAADHGDKTLKSKTRGQLRTKIESAEGTVPVRPGGTIQTWDGILQGDRLLTMSCSDKIARWNVVGLQGSLLTYFTEPIYFCSIILGSLYHCEHLCRAMYQRVGEVEELPPSFTFNRPLLSGISDVEARHPGKAANSSLNWTLGDEELELIDAITGRDDMGQPSRLCKHALYSRWMNLHCKLFAFLRIKAVTPSSYYEAKKTAVDYHSAKKILFKAFHKAGLGVWVKKPKEQDQFSLYYSSQ
;
A
#
# COMPACT_ATOMS: atom_id res chain seq x y z
N MET A 1 -25.23 76.95 37.45
CA MET A 1 -24.21 77.67 36.62
C MET A 1 -23.32 76.63 35.98
N GLY A 2 -22.98 76.78 34.70
CA GLY A 2 -22.45 75.68 33.88
C GLY A 2 -20.92 75.55 33.87
N LYS A 3 -20.46 74.44 33.28
CA LYS A 3 -19.26 74.32 32.42
C LYS A 3 -19.26 72.93 31.76
N SER A 4 -19.00 72.89 30.46
CA SER A 4 -18.54 71.70 29.73
C SER A 4 -17.02 71.84 29.50
N PRO A 5 -16.26 70.80 29.06
CA PRO A 5 -16.29 70.41 27.64
C PRO A 5 -16.02 68.92 27.28
N THR A 6 -16.59 68.53 26.13
CA THR A 6 -16.08 67.65 25.05
C THR A 6 -15.69 66.17 25.27
N VAL A 7 -16.40 65.30 24.53
CA VAL A 7 -15.89 64.05 23.91
C VAL A 7 -16.40 64.04 22.46
N ASN A 8 -15.54 63.70 21.49
CA ASN A 8 -15.93 63.48 20.08
C ASN A 8 -15.89 61.98 19.75
N ALA A 9 -16.88 61.52 18.99
CA ALA A 9 -16.89 60.19 18.36
C ALA A 9 -17.60 60.31 17.00
N ASP A 10 -16.96 59.80 15.94
CA ASP A 10 -17.53 59.72 14.59
C ASP A 10 -17.34 58.30 14.02
N VAL A 11 -18.38 57.78 13.38
CA VAL A 11 -18.46 56.39 12.87
C VAL A 11 -18.90 56.41 11.41
N VAL A 12 -18.14 55.78 10.52
CA VAL A 12 -18.43 55.75 9.08
C VAL A 12 -18.76 54.35 8.54
N ALA A 13 -20.04 54.16 8.27
CA ALA A 13 -20.71 53.42 7.18
C ALA A 13 -20.05 52.21 6.46
N LYS A 14 -20.86 51.16 6.27
CA LYS A 14 -20.96 50.39 5.00
C LYS A 14 -22.43 50.18 4.60
N ARG A 15 -22.76 50.46 3.33
CA ARG A 15 -24.13 50.42 2.75
C ARG A 15 -24.48 49.08 2.09
N LYS A 16 -25.78 48.81 1.93
CA LYS A 16 -26.40 47.69 1.19
C LYS A 16 -27.16 48.18 -0.07
N HIS A 17 -27.72 47.22 -0.84
CA HIS A 17 -28.82 47.30 -1.84
C HIS A 17 -28.47 47.65 -3.31
N PRO A 18 -29.31 47.29 -4.32
CA PRO A 18 -30.35 46.23 -4.39
C PRO A 18 -30.38 45.41 -5.71
N LEU A 19 -31.39 44.53 -5.85
CA LEU A 19 -31.85 43.90 -7.11
C LEU A 19 -32.77 44.82 -7.94
N ALA A 20 -32.84 44.61 -9.26
CA ALA A 20 -33.92 45.10 -10.13
C ALA A 20 -34.08 44.21 -11.39
N GLU A 21 -35.32 44.03 -11.85
CA GLU A 21 -35.67 43.40 -13.14
C GLU A 21 -35.82 44.47 -14.24
N GLY A 22 -35.73 44.09 -15.52
CA GLY A 22 -36.04 45.00 -16.64
C GLY A 22 -35.63 44.47 -18.02
N ASN A 23 -36.62 44.21 -18.88
CA ASN A 23 -36.45 43.67 -20.23
C ASN A 23 -36.40 44.80 -21.30
N SER A 24 -35.39 44.80 -22.18
CA SER A 24 -35.46 45.37 -23.54
C SER A 24 -34.21 45.01 -24.35
N GLY A 25 -34.38 44.67 -25.63
CA GLY A 25 -33.30 44.15 -26.49
C GLY A 25 -32.91 45.07 -27.64
N HIS A 26 -31.77 44.78 -28.29
CA HIS A 26 -31.40 45.32 -29.62
C HIS A 26 -30.32 44.42 -30.31
N PRO A 27 -30.02 44.58 -31.62
CA PRO A 27 -30.24 43.48 -32.56
C PRO A 27 -29.01 42.64 -32.95
N TYR A 28 -29.32 41.43 -33.43
CA TYR A 28 -28.39 40.48 -34.04
C TYR A 28 -27.85 40.97 -35.40
N LYS A 29 -26.52 40.96 -35.61
CA LYS A 29 -25.91 41.07 -36.95
C LYS A 29 -25.49 39.67 -37.44
N PRO A 30 -25.92 39.20 -38.62
CA PRO A 30 -25.61 37.85 -39.08
C PRO A 30 -24.15 37.75 -39.56
N ARG A 31 -23.33 36.96 -38.85
CA ARG A 31 -21.97 36.64 -39.29
C ARG A 31 -22.02 35.49 -40.31
N LYS A 32 -21.60 35.77 -41.54
CA LYS A 32 -21.61 34.82 -42.67
C LYS A 32 -20.94 33.49 -42.31
N ARG A 33 -21.60 32.36 -42.61
CA ARG A 33 -20.98 31.02 -42.54
C ARG A 33 -19.77 30.98 -43.48
N LYS A 34 -18.58 30.73 -42.95
CA LYS A 34 -17.45 30.20 -43.73
C LYS A 34 -17.39 28.70 -43.49
N THR A 35 -17.66 27.93 -44.53
CA THR A 35 -17.33 26.51 -44.61
C THR A 35 -15.80 26.40 -44.57
N THR A 36 -15.27 25.71 -43.57
CA THR A 36 -13.86 25.33 -43.51
C THR A 36 -13.79 23.92 -42.93
N HIS A 37 -13.12 23.02 -43.66
CA HIS A 37 -12.78 21.70 -43.14
C HIS A 37 -12.04 21.81 -41.80
N GLN A 38 -12.29 20.88 -40.89
CA GLN A 38 -11.55 20.80 -39.63
C GLN A 38 -10.10 20.40 -39.91
N THR A 39 -9.22 21.38 -40.12
CA THR A 39 -7.79 21.18 -39.92
C THR A 39 -7.54 21.03 -38.43
N LEU A 40 -6.95 19.90 -38.04
CA LEU A 40 -6.48 19.67 -36.69
C LEU A 40 -5.55 20.82 -36.25
N PRO A 41 -5.60 21.28 -34.99
CA PRO A 41 -4.65 22.27 -34.52
C PRO A 41 -3.22 21.75 -34.68
N PRO A 42 -2.25 22.58 -35.12
CA PRO A 42 -0.89 22.13 -35.35
C PRO A 42 -0.33 21.52 -34.07
N LYS A 43 0.19 20.29 -34.17
CA LYS A 43 0.82 19.59 -33.04
C LYS A 43 1.94 20.46 -32.48
N ASN A 44 2.07 20.51 -31.15
CA ASN A 44 3.18 21.23 -30.51
C ASN A 44 4.52 20.62 -30.98
N ALA A 45 5.47 21.46 -31.38
CA ALA A 45 6.78 21.04 -31.88
C ALA A 45 7.51 20.06 -30.96
N LEU A 46 7.35 20.19 -29.63
CA LEU A 46 7.91 19.24 -28.66
C LEU A 46 7.33 17.84 -28.79
N ILE A 47 6.04 17.73 -29.08
CA ILE A 47 5.34 16.46 -29.30
C ILE A 47 5.76 15.90 -30.66
N GLN A 48 5.73 16.72 -31.71
CA GLN A 48 6.09 16.28 -33.06
C GLN A 48 7.54 15.79 -33.16
N LEU A 49 8.49 16.47 -32.50
CA LEU A 49 9.89 16.03 -32.47
C LEU A 49 10.09 14.75 -31.64
N ASN A 50 9.35 14.57 -30.55
CA ASN A 50 9.39 13.36 -29.73
C ASN A 50 8.65 12.16 -30.37
N ASP A 51 7.61 12.42 -31.19
CA ASP A 51 6.95 11.43 -32.04
C ASP A 51 7.94 10.87 -33.09
N ILE A 52 8.82 11.72 -33.64
CA ILE A 52 9.88 11.34 -34.61
C ILE A 52 11.06 10.63 -33.93
N ARG A 53 11.51 11.12 -32.75
CA ARG A 53 12.57 10.48 -31.97
C ARG A 53 12.31 10.57 -30.47
N GLN A 54 12.01 9.42 -29.87
CA GLN A 54 11.89 9.29 -28.42
C GLN A 54 13.28 9.35 -27.75
N GLY A 55 13.35 9.88 -26.53
CA GLY A 55 14.57 9.92 -25.71
C GLY A 55 15.49 11.13 -25.92
N LEU A 56 15.05 12.16 -26.66
CA LEU A 56 15.83 13.39 -26.88
C LEU A 56 16.11 14.15 -25.58
N GLN A 57 17.39 14.45 -25.32
CA GLN A 57 17.82 15.23 -24.16
C GLN A 57 17.86 16.73 -24.47
N TYR A 58 17.24 17.53 -23.59
CA TYR A 58 17.27 18.99 -23.65
C TYR A 58 18.16 19.57 -22.55
N LYS A 59 19.25 20.24 -22.92
CA LYS A 59 20.23 20.84 -21.98
C LYS A 59 20.00 22.35 -21.87
N LEU A 60 20.01 22.90 -20.65
CA LEU A 60 19.99 24.35 -20.44
C LEU A 60 21.41 24.87 -20.64
N LEU A 61 21.60 25.83 -21.56
CA LEU A 61 22.90 26.41 -21.87
C LEU A 61 23.16 27.71 -21.11
N SER A 62 22.16 28.58 -21.00
CA SER A 62 22.26 29.83 -20.24
C SER A 62 20.92 30.26 -19.66
N GLN A 63 21.01 31.06 -18.60
CA GLN A 63 19.93 31.82 -18.01
C GLN A 63 20.46 33.24 -17.75
N THR A 64 19.90 34.23 -18.42
CA THR A 64 20.35 35.63 -18.43
C THR A 64 19.16 36.57 -18.22
N GLY A 65 19.42 37.87 -18.04
CA GLY A 65 18.37 38.88 -17.84
C GLY A 65 17.91 39.04 -16.39
N PRO A 66 17.16 40.11 -16.08
CA PRO A 66 16.72 40.44 -14.72
C PRO A 66 15.62 39.48 -14.25
N VAL A 67 15.40 39.40 -12.92
CA VAL A 67 14.43 38.48 -12.30
C VAL A 67 13.00 38.64 -12.85
N HIS A 68 12.62 39.85 -13.27
CA HIS A 68 11.30 40.15 -13.85
C HIS A 68 11.20 39.86 -15.37
N ALA A 69 12.32 39.61 -16.06
CA ALA A 69 12.37 39.27 -17.49
C ALA A 69 13.55 38.34 -17.81
N PRO A 70 13.57 37.10 -17.27
CA PRO A 70 14.65 36.15 -17.51
C PRO A 70 14.55 35.56 -18.92
N GLU A 71 15.69 35.44 -19.61
CA GLU A 71 15.83 34.68 -20.85
C GLU A 71 16.57 33.38 -20.59
N PHE A 72 16.00 32.27 -21.06
CA PHE A 72 16.59 30.93 -20.98
C PHE A 72 16.97 30.47 -22.38
N VAL A 73 18.19 29.94 -22.55
CA VAL A 73 18.61 29.29 -23.80
C VAL A 73 18.69 27.78 -23.56
N MET A 74 17.86 27.03 -24.29
CA MET A 74 17.83 25.57 -24.27
C MET A 74 18.46 25.03 -25.55
N SER A 75 19.06 23.84 -25.48
CA SER A 75 19.51 23.09 -26.64
C SER A 75 19.00 21.67 -26.67
N VAL A 76 18.91 21.10 -27.87
CA VAL A 76 18.58 19.69 -28.14
C VAL A 76 19.50 19.17 -29.23
N GLU A 77 19.98 17.94 -29.06
CA GLU A 77 20.87 17.29 -30.02
C GLU A 77 20.08 16.28 -30.86
N VAL A 78 20.09 16.44 -32.18
CA VAL A 78 19.43 15.51 -33.11
C VAL A 78 20.36 15.23 -34.28
N ASN A 79 20.57 13.95 -34.62
CA ASN A 79 21.48 13.51 -35.68
C ASN A 79 22.92 14.07 -35.56
N GLY A 80 23.43 14.23 -34.33
CA GLY A 80 24.76 14.80 -34.06
C GLY A 80 24.84 16.32 -34.26
N GLN A 81 23.72 17.01 -34.52
CA GLN A 81 23.64 18.47 -34.59
C GLN A 81 22.92 19.06 -33.37
N LEU A 82 23.48 20.15 -32.85
CA LEU A 82 22.97 20.85 -31.68
C LEU A 82 22.09 22.05 -32.07
N PHE A 83 20.79 21.93 -31.90
CA PHE A 83 19.82 23.01 -32.11
C PHE A 83 19.63 23.80 -30.83
N LYS A 84 19.52 25.13 -30.92
CA LYS A 84 19.34 26.04 -29.77
C LYS A 84 18.08 26.87 -29.94
N GLY A 85 17.41 27.19 -28.83
CA GLY A 85 16.25 28.08 -28.80
C GLY A 85 16.18 28.86 -27.50
N SER A 86 15.95 30.17 -27.59
CA SER A 86 15.79 31.05 -26.42
C SER A 86 14.33 31.29 -26.06
N GLY A 87 14.04 31.76 -24.85
CA GLY A 87 12.70 32.22 -24.50
C GLY A 87 12.53 32.63 -23.03
N PRO A 88 11.43 33.33 -22.70
CA PRO A 88 11.16 33.87 -21.36
C PRO A 88 10.88 32.79 -20.30
N THR A 89 10.72 31.54 -20.71
CA THR A 89 10.60 30.39 -19.81
C THR A 89 11.36 29.20 -20.38
N LYS A 90 11.88 28.32 -19.50
CA LYS A 90 12.54 27.07 -19.91
C LYS A 90 11.67 26.22 -20.86
N GLN A 91 10.34 26.26 -20.71
CA GLN A 91 9.40 25.56 -21.58
C GLN A 91 9.33 26.20 -22.99
N LYS A 92 9.22 27.52 -23.09
CA LYS A 92 9.17 28.21 -24.38
C LYS A 92 10.51 28.14 -25.12
N ALA A 93 11.62 28.19 -24.40
CA ALA A 93 12.96 27.95 -24.92
C ALA A 93 13.13 26.51 -25.47
N LYS A 94 12.67 25.49 -24.73
CA LYS A 94 12.61 24.10 -25.23
C LYS A 94 11.77 23.98 -26.49
N GLN A 95 10.59 24.63 -26.53
CA GLN A 95 9.72 24.61 -27.70
C GLN A 95 10.41 25.21 -28.92
N ARG A 96 11.05 26.39 -28.81
CA ARG A 96 11.80 26.99 -29.92
C ARG A 96 13.00 26.15 -30.36
N ALA A 97 13.68 25.47 -29.44
CA ALA A 97 14.77 24.54 -29.78
C ALA A 97 14.24 23.33 -30.58
N ALA A 98 13.04 22.85 -30.27
CA ALA A 98 12.38 21.79 -31.03
C ALA A 98 11.85 22.26 -32.39
N GLU A 99 11.31 23.48 -32.47
CA GLU A 99 10.94 24.14 -33.73
C GLU A 99 12.16 24.26 -34.65
N ALA A 100 13.31 24.75 -34.14
CA ALA A 100 14.55 24.83 -34.89
C ALA A 100 15.07 23.47 -35.40
N ALA A 101 14.91 22.40 -34.61
CA ALA A 101 15.27 21.05 -35.04
C ALA A 101 14.33 20.50 -36.12
N LEU A 102 13.02 20.75 -36.02
CA LEU A 102 12.02 20.33 -37.02
C LEU A 102 12.13 21.09 -38.35
N HIS A 103 12.54 22.36 -38.31
CA HIS A 103 12.78 23.18 -39.51
C HIS A 103 14.13 22.91 -40.18
N SER A 104 14.98 22.05 -39.61
CA SER A 104 16.24 21.65 -40.26
C SER A 104 15.98 20.67 -41.42
N PRO A 105 16.48 20.95 -42.64
CA PRO A 105 16.23 20.09 -43.82
C PRO A 105 16.81 18.67 -43.71
N LEU A 106 17.61 18.38 -42.68
CA LEU A 106 18.12 17.04 -42.36
C LEU A 106 17.06 16.10 -41.75
N MET A 107 15.87 16.59 -41.41
CA MET A 107 14.73 15.76 -41.01
C MET A 107 14.08 14.98 -42.18
N PHE A 108 14.35 15.37 -43.43
CA PHE A 108 13.63 14.88 -44.61
C PHE A 108 14.50 14.16 -45.65
N LYS A 109 15.71 13.68 -45.30
CA LYS A 109 16.40 12.70 -46.14
C LYS A 109 15.91 11.28 -45.80
N PRO A 110 15.16 10.59 -46.68
CA PRO A 110 14.86 9.18 -46.49
C PRO A 110 16.16 8.38 -46.66
N THR A 111 16.44 7.48 -45.71
CA THR A 111 17.50 6.49 -45.85
C THR A 111 17.02 5.37 -46.76
N THR A 112 17.29 5.49 -48.06
CA THR A 112 17.13 4.40 -49.03
C THR A 112 18.41 4.24 -49.86
N GLU A 113 18.92 3.00 -49.83
CA GLU A 113 19.67 2.36 -50.92
C GLU A 113 21.05 2.92 -51.28
N THR A 114 22.08 2.35 -50.65
CA THR A 114 23.34 2.03 -51.34
C THR A 114 23.29 0.58 -51.82
N HIS A 115 23.37 0.38 -53.13
CA HIS A 115 23.27 -0.93 -53.77
C HIS A 115 24.47 -1.84 -53.50
N VAL A 116 24.19 -3.15 -53.49
CA VAL A 116 25.18 -4.24 -53.44
C VAL A 116 25.87 -4.41 -54.79
N VAL A 117 27.21 -4.47 -54.81
CA VAL A 117 27.99 -5.21 -55.83
C VAL A 117 29.20 -5.91 -55.20
N ILE A 118 29.10 -7.24 -55.10
CA ILE A 118 30.11 -8.28 -55.38
C ILE A 118 31.61 -7.90 -55.20
N GLY A 119 32.28 -8.56 -54.23
CA GLY A 119 33.75 -8.61 -54.15
C GLY A 119 34.25 -9.57 -53.05
N ARG A 120 34.81 -10.73 -53.44
CA ARG A 120 35.39 -11.72 -52.51
C ARG A 120 36.91 -11.54 -52.35
N THR A 121 37.37 -11.73 -51.12
CA THR A 121 38.68 -12.31 -50.70
C THR A 121 40.03 -11.63 -51.00
N ARG A 122 40.78 -11.41 -49.88
CA ARG A 122 42.25 -11.58 -49.67
C ARG A 122 43.24 -10.66 -50.41
N SER A 123 44.01 -9.89 -49.63
CA SER A 123 45.40 -10.23 -49.26
C SER A 123 46.03 -9.20 -48.29
N ASP A 124 46.68 -9.67 -47.23
CA ASP A 124 47.72 -8.95 -46.45
C ASP A 124 49.08 -9.01 -47.20
N PRO A 125 50.19 -8.47 -46.66
CA PRO A 125 50.45 -7.09 -46.26
C PRO A 125 51.70 -6.53 -47.00
N LEU A 126 52.10 -5.28 -46.74
CA LEU A 126 53.39 -4.74 -47.15
C LEU A 126 54.07 -4.03 -45.96
N ASP A 127 55.39 -4.23 -45.86
CA ASP A 127 56.23 -3.97 -44.70
C ASP A 127 57.41 -3.03 -45.09
N PHE A 128 58.10 -2.52 -44.07
CA PHE A 128 59.55 -2.29 -44.06
C PHE A 128 60.18 -1.09 -44.83
N THR A 129 60.16 0.12 -44.24
CA THR A 129 61.32 1.05 -44.28
C THR A 129 61.44 1.93 -43.02
N THR A 130 62.23 1.46 -42.05
CA THR A 130 63.31 2.16 -41.29
C THR A 130 63.22 3.64 -40.83
N ASP A 131 63.45 3.84 -39.52
CA ASP A 131 64.43 4.73 -38.83
C ASP A 131 64.44 6.27 -39.04
N ARG A 132 64.74 7.15 -38.07
CA ARG A 132 64.88 7.10 -36.57
C ARG A 132 65.11 8.53 -36.02
N VAL A 133 64.52 8.89 -34.86
CA VAL A 133 65.05 9.70 -33.71
C VAL A 133 63.91 9.82 -32.67
N ASP A 134 64.01 9.30 -31.43
CA ASP A 134 64.80 9.77 -30.24
C ASP A 134 64.28 11.11 -29.67
N PHE A 135 63.96 11.33 -28.38
CA PHE A 135 63.78 10.52 -27.14
C PHE A 135 62.36 10.88 -26.57
N GLN A 136 61.72 10.24 -25.59
CA GLN A 136 62.12 9.90 -24.22
C GLN A 136 60.90 9.20 -23.55
N ASP A 137 60.98 8.24 -22.60
CA ASP A 137 62.10 7.58 -21.91
C ASP A 137 61.86 6.06 -21.79
N ASN A 138 62.76 5.34 -21.11
CA ASN A 138 62.61 3.95 -20.68
C ASN A 138 62.88 3.81 -19.16
N PHE A 139 62.30 2.77 -18.53
CA PHE A 139 63.01 1.71 -17.79
C PHE A 139 62.10 0.98 -16.78
N TYR A 140 61.79 -0.27 -17.11
CA TYR A 140 61.42 -1.33 -16.18
C TYR A 140 62.47 -2.43 -16.34
N ASN A 141 63.01 -2.98 -15.24
CA ASN A 141 63.68 -4.29 -15.20
C ASN A 141 64.03 -4.72 -13.76
N THR A 142 64.36 -6.02 -13.61
CA THR A 142 64.87 -6.74 -12.39
C THR A 142 63.75 -7.29 -11.47
N PHE A 143 63.62 -8.59 -11.15
CA PHE A 143 64.30 -9.83 -11.64
C PHE A 143 63.53 -11.13 -11.25
N GLU A 144 63.83 -12.24 -11.96
CA GLU A 144 64.16 -13.64 -11.53
C GLU A 144 63.64 -14.29 -10.21
N ASN A 145 63.48 -15.63 -10.04
CA ASN A 145 63.61 -16.82 -10.93
C ASN A 145 62.95 -18.12 -10.34
N CYS A 146 63.02 -19.22 -11.12
CA CYS A 146 62.97 -20.65 -10.75
C CYS A 146 61.64 -21.45 -10.62
N ALA A 147 61.64 -22.59 -11.35
CA ALA A 147 60.75 -23.76 -11.25
C ALA A 147 61.56 -24.95 -10.62
N PRO A 148 61.21 -26.28 -10.66
CA PRO A 148 60.22 -27.00 -11.50
C PRO A 148 59.45 -28.17 -10.81
N SER A 149 58.81 -29.02 -11.65
CA SER A 149 58.19 -30.36 -11.43
C SER A 149 56.66 -30.37 -11.28
N GLY A 150 55.86 -31.08 -12.10
CA GLY A 150 56.13 -31.79 -13.36
C GLY A 150 54.88 -32.55 -13.86
N ASP A 151 54.71 -32.65 -15.19
CA ASP A 151 53.96 -33.67 -15.99
C ASP A 151 52.44 -33.92 -15.70
N ASN A 152 51.54 -34.20 -16.67
CA ASN A 152 51.65 -34.64 -18.07
C ASN A 152 50.46 -34.18 -18.97
N TYR A 153 50.70 -34.19 -20.29
CA TYR A 153 49.84 -34.03 -21.49
C TYR A 153 48.33 -34.38 -21.38
N HIS A 154 47.34 -33.64 -21.94
CA HIS A 154 47.09 -33.15 -23.33
C HIS A 154 46.54 -34.20 -24.33
N PHE A 155 45.24 -34.14 -24.69
CA PHE A 155 44.75 -33.99 -26.10
C PHE A 155 43.20 -33.77 -26.17
N SER A 156 42.74 -33.25 -27.32
CA SER A 156 41.40 -32.70 -27.60
C SER A 156 40.45 -33.64 -28.41
N LEU A 157 39.29 -33.07 -28.80
CA LEU A 157 38.51 -33.31 -30.04
C LEU A 157 37.38 -34.38 -30.12
N ASN A 158 36.15 -33.84 -30.17
CA ASN A 158 35.12 -34.01 -31.22
C ASN A 158 34.70 -35.41 -31.77
N ARG A 159 33.41 -35.73 -31.50
CA ARG A 159 32.30 -35.88 -32.48
C ARG A 159 32.41 -36.95 -33.61
N ILE A 160 31.51 -37.95 -33.57
CA ILE A 160 30.69 -38.57 -34.68
C ILE A 160 29.71 -39.55 -33.98
N ARG A 161 28.37 -39.54 -34.14
CA ARG A 161 27.41 -39.80 -35.26
C ARG A 161 27.16 -41.29 -35.58
N SER A 162 25.89 -41.63 -35.90
CA SER A 162 25.33 -42.92 -36.40
C SER A 162 25.13 -44.06 -35.37
N SER A 163 24.28 -45.09 -35.58
CA SER A 163 22.82 -45.11 -35.95
C SER A 163 22.26 -46.56 -35.97
N GLY A 164 21.02 -46.75 -35.49
CA GLY A 164 20.20 -47.98 -35.65
C GLY A 164 20.57 -49.16 -34.73
N SER A 165 19.79 -50.23 -34.57
CA SER A 165 18.36 -50.57 -34.82
C SER A 165 18.22 -52.08 -34.57
N LEU A 166 17.00 -52.60 -34.35
CA LEU A 166 16.56 -53.99 -34.05
C LEU A 166 16.33 -54.25 -32.54
N ALA A 167 15.13 -54.42 -31.98
CA ALA A 167 13.80 -54.94 -32.39
C ALA A 167 13.54 -56.40 -32.01
N SER A 168 12.53 -56.59 -31.16
CA SER A 168 11.71 -57.81 -31.06
C SER A 168 10.38 -57.46 -30.39
N SER A 169 9.27 -57.87 -31.01
CA SER A 169 7.90 -57.49 -30.69
C SER A 169 7.06 -58.69 -30.28
N GLU A 170 5.99 -58.47 -29.52
CA GLU A 170 4.83 -59.38 -29.54
C GLU A 170 3.49 -58.62 -29.44
N TYR A 171 2.50 -59.13 -30.17
CA TYR A 171 1.11 -58.67 -30.30
C TYR A 171 0.20 -59.63 -29.48
N SER A 172 -1.09 -59.39 -29.14
CA SER A 172 -2.21 -59.05 -30.03
C SER A 172 -3.56 -58.88 -29.28
N ILE A 173 -4.42 -57.94 -29.74
CA ILE A 173 -5.88 -58.07 -30.04
C ILE A 173 -6.86 -58.49 -28.87
N GLN A 174 -8.02 -57.84 -28.60
CA GLN A 174 -9.21 -57.75 -29.48
C GLN A 174 -10.25 -56.66 -29.08
N GLN A 175 -11.14 -56.27 -30.02
CA GLN A 175 -12.30 -55.36 -29.87
C GLN A 175 -13.63 -56.17 -29.84
N SER A 176 -14.83 -55.68 -29.44
CA SER A 176 -15.64 -54.63 -30.11
C SER A 176 -17.12 -54.62 -29.61
N GLN A 177 -17.88 -53.55 -29.95
CA GLN A 177 -19.36 -53.34 -30.07
C GLN A 177 -19.78 -52.00 -29.42
N VAL A 178 -20.01 -50.87 -30.12
CA VAL A 178 -21.02 -50.49 -31.14
C VAL A 178 -22.43 -50.18 -30.57
N GLN A 179 -22.80 -48.89 -30.50
CA GLN A 179 -24.02 -48.29 -31.11
C GLN A 179 -24.03 -46.75 -30.97
N LYS A 180 -24.83 -46.07 -31.82
CA LYS A 180 -25.02 -44.60 -31.94
C LYS A 180 -26.55 -44.31 -31.93
N PRO A 181 -27.01 -43.11 -31.53
CA PRO A 181 -27.30 -42.08 -32.53
C PRO A 181 -26.97 -40.63 -32.13
N ASN A 182 -27.04 -39.72 -33.11
CA ASN A 182 -26.68 -38.30 -32.98
C ASN A 182 -27.84 -37.45 -32.44
N HIS A 183 -27.52 -36.37 -31.74
CA HIS A 183 -28.16 -35.06 -31.97
C HIS A 183 -27.14 -33.94 -31.70
N ALA A 184 -27.10 -32.93 -32.56
CA ALA A 184 -26.06 -31.91 -32.57
C ALA A 184 -26.61 -30.53 -32.19
N TYR A 185 -25.90 -29.83 -31.30
CA TYR A 185 -25.92 -28.37 -31.17
C TYR A 185 -24.49 -27.90 -30.87
N PRO A 186 -23.96 -26.89 -31.58
CA PRO A 186 -22.58 -26.43 -31.37
C PRO A 186 -22.47 -25.57 -30.10
N SER A 187 -21.67 -26.01 -29.13
CA SER A 187 -21.28 -25.17 -27.99
C SER A 187 -20.27 -24.10 -28.44
N PRO A 188 -20.42 -22.81 -28.07
CA PRO A 188 -19.48 -21.77 -28.47
C PRO A 188 -18.14 -21.90 -27.72
N CYS A 189 -17.04 -21.87 -28.46
CA CYS A 189 -15.68 -21.95 -27.92
C CYS A 189 -15.37 -20.76 -27.00
N SER A 190 -14.87 -21.06 -25.79
CA SER A 190 -14.34 -20.04 -24.86
C SER A 190 -12.91 -19.63 -25.24
N SER A 191 -12.76 -18.70 -26.19
CA SER A 191 -11.46 -18.10 -26.53
C SER A 191 -11.22 -16.81 -25.74
N THR A 192 -10.42 -16.89 -24.67
CA THR A 192 -9.99 -15.70 -23.93
C THR A 192 -8.99 -14.88 -24.75
N LEU A 193 -9.44 -13.79 -25.38
CA LEU A 193 -8.58 -12.90 -26.17
C LEU A 193 -7.59 -12.12 -25.28
N ILE A 194 -6.35 -12.60 -25.20
CA ILE A 194 -5.25 -11.87 -24.57
C ILE A 194 -4.72 -10.82 -25.56
N LEU A 195 -5.05 -9.55 -25.33
CA LEU A 195 -4.62 -8.43 -26.17
C LEU A 195 -3.17 -8.00 -25.85
N PRO A 196 -2.27 -7.87 -26.86
CA PRO A 196 -0.83 -7.68 -26.65
C PRO A 196 -0.39 -6.24 -26.32
N ARG A 197 -1.28 -5.39 -25.78
CA ARG A 197 -0.96 -4.01 -25.34
C ARG A 197 -1.76 -3.65 -24.08
N PRO A 198 -1.22 -2.87 -23.13
CA PRO A 198 -1.96 -2.37 -21.96
C PRO A 198 -2.96 -1.28 -22.37
N LYS A 199 -4.07 -1.69 -22.97
CA LYS A 199 -5.19 -0.80 -23.33
C LYS A 199 -6.04 -0.53 -22.09
N THR A 200 -6.44 0.72 -21.88
CA THR A 200 -7.37 1.04 -20.77
C THR A 200 -8.76 0.47 -21.05
N PRO A 201 -9.60 0.18 -20.02
CA PRO A 201 -10.96 -0.34 -20.24
C PRO A 201 -11.79 0.52 -21.20
N ALA A 202 -11.68 1.85 -21.11
CA ALA A 202 -12.36 2.77 -22.01
C ALA A 202 -11.87 2.71 -23.47
N MET A 203 -10.63 2.25 -23.73
CA MET A 203 -10.17 1.98 -25.10
C MET A 203 -10.72 0.65 -25.61
N ILE A 204 -10.67 -0.41 -24.81
CA ILE A 204 -11.19 -1.74 -25.20
C ILE A 204 -12.68 -1.63 -25.53
N LEU A 205 -13.46 -0.94 -24.70
CA LEU A 205 -14.89 -0.74 -24.97
C LEU A 205 -15.15 0.09 -26.23
N ASN A 206 -14.34 1.12 -26.51
CA ASN A 206 -14.46 1.94 -27.71
C ASN A 206 -13.95 1.23 -28.99
N GLU A 207 -13.20 0.14 -28.85
CA GLU A 207 -12.81 -0.74 -29.96
C GLU A 207 -13.91 -1.76 -30.29
N LEU A 208 -14.67 -2.21 -29.29
CA LEU A 208 -15.81 -3.12 -29.48
C LEU A 208 -17.07 -2.39 -29.92
N VAL A 209 -17.33 -1.21 -29.37
CA VAL A 209 -18.47 -0.35 -29.71
C VAL A 209 -17.94 1.07 -29.97
N PRO A 210 -17.77 1.45 -31.25
CA PRO A 210 -17.42 2.81 -31.63
C PRO A 210 -18.45 3.86 -31.17
N ASP A 211 -18.04 5.13 -31.17
CA ASP A 211 -18.89 6.31 -30.92
C ASP A 211 -19.66 6.39 -29.59
N LEU A 212 -19.25 5.59 -28.59
CA LEU A 212 -19.80 5.65 -27.23
C LEU A 212 -19.63 7.03 -26.56
N LYS A 213 -20.77 7.62 -26.17
CA LYS A 213 -20.82 8.87 -25.39
C LYS A 213 -20.82 8.56 -23.90
N TYR A 214 -19.95 9.28 -23.18
CA TYR A 214 -19.83 9.21 -21.73
C TYR A 214 -20.33 10.53 -21.12
N THR A 215 -21.28 10.45 -20.20
CA THR A 215 -21.87 11.62 -19.53
C THR A 215 -21.40 11.68 -18.08
N VAL A 216 -21.09 12.88 -17.58
CA VAL A 216 -20.84 13.07 -16.14
C VAL A 216 -22.20 13.22 -15.47
N VAL A 217 -22.55 12.27 -14.61
CA VAL A 217 -23.83 12.24 -13.89
C VAL A 217 -23.77 13.14 -12.65
N SER A 218 -22.65 13.12 -11.92
CA SER A 218 -22.46 13.97 -10.76
C SER A 218 -20.98 14.32 -10.54
N GLU A 219 -20.77 15.46 -9.90
CA GLU A 219 -19.48 15.95 -9.40
C GLU A 219 -19.71 16.39 -7.95
N SER A 220 -19.05 15.74 -6.99
CA SER A 220 -19.22 15.99 -5.55
C SER A 220 -17.86 16.10 -4.85
N GLY A 221 -17.87 16.60 -3.62
CA GLY A 221 -16.65 16.77 -2.80
C GLY A 221 -15.94 18.12 -2.96
N LYS A 222 -14.85 18.30 -2.21
CA LYS A 222 -14.09 19.56 -2.13
C LYS A 222 -13.02 19.61 -3.22
N SER A 223 -12.45 20.78 -3.52
CA SER A 223 -11.51 20.95 -4.64
C SER A 223 -10.31 19.98 -4.67
N HIS A 224 -9.84 19.53 -3.49
CA HIS A 224 -8.77 18.54 -3.33
C HIS A 224 -9.23 17.08 -3.24
N ASP A 225 -10.54 16.84 -3.10
CA ASP A 225 -11.17 15.52 -2.93
C ASP A 225 -12.51 15.51 -3.68
N LYS A 226 -12.42 15.63 -5.01
CA LYS A 226 -13.59 15.60 -5.92
C LYS A 226 -13.86 14.18 -6.38
N ASN A 227 -15.08 13.69 -6.20
CA ASN A 227 -15.56 12.46 -6.83
C ASN A 227 -16.42 12.80 -8.06
N PHE A 228 -16.23 12.05 -9.14
CA PHE A 228 -17.00 12.17 -10.37
C PHE A 228 -17.69 10.85 -10.65
N VAL A 229 -18.98 10.87 -10.93
CA VAL A 229 -19.70 9.72 -11.47
C VAL A 229 -19.89 9.92 -12.97
N VAL A 230 -19.47 8.95 -13.76
CA VAL A 230 -19.62 8.93 -15.22
C VAL A 230 -20.49 7.76 -15.62
N SER A 231 -21.45 7.98 -16.52
CA SER A 231 -22.27 6.94 -17.14
C SER A 231 -21.87 6.71 -18.59
N VAL A 232 -22.06 5.49 -19.06
CA VAL A 232 -21.98 5.08 -20.48
C VAL A 232 -23.14 4.15 -20.78
N THR A 233 -23.80 4.35 -21.92
CA THR A 233 -24.88 3.45 -22.39
C THR A 233 -24.34 2.55 -23.48
N VAL A 234 -24.50 1.24 -23.31
CA VAL A 234 -24.10 0.20 -24.27
C VAL A 234 -25.30 -0.75 -24.44
N ASP A 235 -25.74 -0.96 -25.68
CA ASP A 235 -26.82 -1.89 -26.03
C ASP A 235 -28.07 -1.75 -25.14
N ALA A 236 -28.59 -0.52 -25.05
CA ALA A 236 -29.70 -0.07 -24.20
C ALA A 236 -29.50 -0.16 -22.67
N HIS A 237 -28.37 -0.68 -22.19
CA HIS A 237 -28.03 -0.77 -20.76
C HIS A 237 -27.10 0.38 -20.35
N SER A 238 -27.39 1.04 -19.21
CA SER A 238 -26.57 2.14 -18.71
C SER A 238 -25.68 1.70 -17.55
N PHE A 239 -24.37 1.94 -17.65
CA PHE A 239 -23.35 1.53 -16.69
C PHE A 239 -22.66 2.76 -16.11
N GLN A 240 -22.53 2.80 -14.78
CA GLN A 240 -21.91 3.92 -14.07
C GLN A 240 -20.55 3.54 -13.46
N GLY A 241 -19.68 4.53 -13.33
CA GLY A 241 -18.40 4.40 -12.63
C GLY A 241 -18.05 5.67 -11.88
N SER A 242 -17.70 5.53 -10.61
CA SER A 242 -17.15 6.56 -9.73
C SER A 242 -15.65 6.76 -9.96
N GLY A 243 -15.11 7.89 -9.51
CA GLY A 243 -13.67 8.07 -9.36
C GLY A 243 -13.24 9.51 -9.18
N ARG A 244 -12.09 9.69 -8.52
CA ARG A 244 -11.48 10.99 -8.18
C ARG A 244 -11.14 11.94 -9.35
N ASN A 245 -11.35 11.50 -10.59
CA ASN A 245 -11.28 12.32 -11.79
C ASN A 245 -12.11 11.70 -12.92
N LYS A 246 -12.56 12.53 -13.86
CA LYS A 246 -13.40 12.12 -15.00
C LYS A 246 -12.79 10.96 -15.83
N ARG A 247 -11.46 10.84 -15.90
CA ARG A 247 -10.77 9.75 -16.62
C ARG A 247 -10.89 8.40 -15.91
N LEU A 248 -10.75 8.36 -14.58
CA LEU A 248 -10.90 7.15 -13.78
C LEU A 248 -12.36 6.69 -13.73
N ALA A 249 -13.29 7.63 -13.50
CA ALA A 249 -14.72 7.39 -13.56
C ALA A 249 -15.15 6.79 -14.91
N LYS A 250 -14.68 7.40 -16.02
CA LYS A 250 -14.85 6.88 -17.39
C LYS A 250 -14.30 5.45 -17.54
N ALA A 251 -13.12 5.17 -17.00
CA ALA A 251 -12.51 3.84 -17.08
C ALA A 251 -13.29 2.78 -16.29
N ARG A 252 -13.83 3.12 -15.11
CA ARG A 252 -14.68 2.20 -14.32
C ARG A 252 -16.04 1.94 -14.98
N ALA A 253 -16.69 2.98 -15.49
CA ALA A 253 -17.94 2.84 -16.25
C ALA A 253 -17.75 1.91 -17.45
N ALA A 254 -16.63 2.07 -18.16
CA ALA A 254 -16.26 1.19 -19.27
C ALA A 254 -15.95 -0.25 -18.83
N GLN A 255 -15.27 -0.44 -17.69
CA GLN A 255 -14.99 -1.77 -17.14
C GLN A 255 -16.27 -2.50 -16.74
N ALA A 256 -17.25 -1.79 -16.16
CA ALA A 256 -18.55 -2.35 -15.80
C ALA A 256 -19.31 -2.84 -17.05
N ALA A 257 -19.38 -2.00 -18.09
CA ALA A 257 -20.00 -2.37 -19.37
C ALA A 257 -19.28 -3.56 -20.05
N LEU A 258 -17.94 -3.58 -20.07
CA LEU A 258 -17.17 -4.71 -20.61
C LEU A 258 -17.44 -6.03 -19.89
N SER A 259 -17.55 -6.00 -18.57
CA SER A 259 -17.79 -7.21 -17.78
C SER A 259 -19.24 -7.69 -17.84
N ALA A 260 -20.21 -6.79 -18.05
CA ALA A 260 -21.63 -7.14 -18.09
C ALA A 260 -22.11 -7.52 -19.49
N VAL A 261 -21.73 -6.77 -20.53
CA VAL A 261 -22.19 -6.98 -21.91
C VAL A 261 -21.32 -7.99 -22.65
N PHE A 262 -19.99 -7.87 -22.53
CA PHE A 262 -19.05 -8.67 -23.32
C PHE A 262 -18.39 -9.81 -22.52
N ASN A 263 -18.67 -9.91 -21.21
CA ASN A 263 -18.00 -10.81 -20.27
C ASN A 263 -16.45 -10.68 -20.28
N ILE A 264 -15.94 -9.53 -20.75
CA ILE A 264 -14.51 -9.23 -20.79
C ILE A 264 -14.14 -8.54 -19.49
N ARG A 265 -13.25 -9.16 -18.71
CA ARG A 265 -12.59 -8.50 -17.58
C ARG A 265 -11.27 -7.91 -18.08
N PRO A 266 -11.13 -6.58 -18.22
CA PRO A 266 -9.84 -5.96 -18.50
C PRO A 266 -8.82 -6.44 -17.48
N CYS A 267 -7.66 -6.89 -17.95
CA CYS A 267 -6.67 -7.50 -17.06
C CYS A 267 -6.14 -6.46 -16.06
N GLN A 268 -6.72 -6.44 -14.86
CA GLN A 268 -6.06 -5.85 -13.70
C GLN A 268 -4.72 -6.56 -13.54
N THR A 269 -3.65 -5.80 -13.33
CA THR A 269 -2.33 -6.38 -13.07
C THR A 269 -2.47 -7.40 -11.93
N PRO A 270 -1.83 -8.59 -12.02
CA PRO A 270 -2.04 -9.65 -11.01
C PRO A 270 -1.77 -9.14 -9.59
N SER A 271 -0.85 -8.19 -9.43
CA SER A 271 -0.59 -7.41 -8.22
C SER A 271 -1.78 -6.70 -7.56
N LEU A 272 -2.90 -6.48 -8.25
CA LEU A 272 -4.11 -5.83 -7.72
C LEU A 272 -5.26 -6.80 -7.42
N LYS A 273 -5.11 -8.09 -7.75
CA LYS A 273 -6.12 -9.09 -7.43
C LYS A 273 -6.15 -9.37 -5.91
N PRO A 274 -7.33 -9.56 -5.29
CA PRO A 274 -7.43 -10.04 -3.92
C PRO A 274 -6.83 -11.44 -3.79
N GLU A 275 -6.09 -11.66 -2.70
CA GLU A 275 -5.53 -12.97 -2.36
C GLU A 275 -6.47 -13.66 -1.35
N PRO A 276 -7.01 -14.84 -1.68
CA PRO A 276 -8.03 -15.50 -0.88
C PRO A 276 -7.48 -15.96 0.48
N ARG A 277 -8.39 -16.10 1.45
CA ARG A 277 -8.09 -16.71 2.75
C ARG A 277 -7.96 -18.23 2.59
N GLU A 278 -7.10 -18.86 3.38
CA GLU A 278 -7.14 -20.32 3.57
C GLU A 278 -8.38 -20.71 4.41
N GLY A 279 -9.26 -21.56 3.86
CA GLY A 279 -10.50 -22.02 4.49
C GLY A 279 -11.79 -21.47 3.84
N PRO A 280 -12.97 -21.72 4.44
CA PRO A 280 -14.25 -21.30 3.88
C PRO A 280 -14.39 -19.78 3.83
N GLN A 281 -14.65 -19.25 2.64
CA GLN A 281 -14.87 -17.83 2.40
C GLN A 281 -16.37 -17.54 2.24
N LEU A 282 -16.96 -16.87 3.23
CA LEU A 282 -18.40 -16.54 3.25
C LEU A 282 -18.81 -15.50 2.20
N HIS A 283 -17.89 -14.62 1.79
CA HIS A 283 -18.22 -13.43 0.99
C HIS A 283 -17.26 -13.23 -0.19
N PRO A 284 -17.73 -12.74 -1.35
CA PRO A 284 -16.85 -12.36 -2.46
C PRO A 284 -15.76 -11.37 -2.02
N PRO A 285 -14.46 -11.61 -2.33
CA PRO A 285 -13.34 -10.86 -1.77
C PRO A 285 -13.46 -9.32 -1.90
N GLN A 286 -13.82 -8.86 -3.10
CA GLN A 286 -13.86 -7.43 -3.41
C GLN A 286 -15.10 -6.73 -2.83
N ALA A 287 -16.25 -7.40 -2.83
CA ALA A 287 -17.49 -6.85 -2.25
C ALA A 287 -17.32 -6.65 -0.73
N LEU A 288 -16.77 -7.65 -0.04
CA LEU A 288 -16.42 -7.55 1.39
C LEU A 288 -15.46 -6.39 1.65
N ALA A 289 -14.42 -6.23 0.83
CA ALA A 289 -13.46 -5.15 0.94
C ALA A 289 -14.09 -3.76 0.82
N ASP A 290 -14.97 -3.57 -0.17
CA ASP A 290 -15.63 -2.30 -0.44
C ASP A 290 -16.70 -1.96 0.61
N THR A 291 -17.44 -2.95 1.13
CA THR A 291 -18.39 -2.76 2.24
C THR A 291 -17.69 -2.36 3.53
N ILE A 292 -16.60 -3.03 3.91
CA ILE A 292 -15.82 -2.69 5.11
C ILE A 292 -15.19 -1.30 5.01
N TYR A 293 -14.64 -0.97 3.84
CA TYR A 293 -14.14 0.38 3.54
C TYR A 293 -15.19 1.46 3.79
N ARG A 294 -16.41 1.24 3.26
CA ARG A 294 -17.53 2.17 3.38
C ARG A 294 -17.95 2.34 4.84
N LEU A 295 -18.18 1.24 5.55
CA LEU A 295 -18.60 1.23 6.95
C LEU A 295 -17.61 1.99 7.86
N VAL A 296 -16.31 1.74 7.73
CA VAL A 296 -15.29 2.43 8.55
C VAL A 296 -15.20 3.92 8.20
N ASN A 297 -15.30 4.28 6.91
CA ASN A 297 -15.29 5.69 6.50
C ASN A 297 -16.55 6.45 6.92
N ASP A 298 -17.74 5.88 6.75
CA ASP A 298 -19.00 6.48 7.18
C ASP A 298 -19.03 6.66 8.69
N LYS A 299 -18.55 5.66 9.46
CA LYS A 299 -18.45 5.78 10.91
C LYS A 299 -17.44 6.86 11.33
N PHE A 300 -16.29 6.96 10.68
CA PHE A 300 -15.33 8.04 10.93
C PHE A 300 -15.94 9.41 10.62
N ASN A 301 -16.59 9.56 9.46
CA ASN A 301 -17.18 10.83 9.02
C ASN A 301 -18.28 11.29 9.97
N LYS A 302 -19.16 10.39 10.43
CA LYS A 302 -20.20 10.66 11.44
C LYS A 302 -19.61 11.14 12.77
N LEU A 303 -18.51 10.51 13.24
CA LEU A 303 -17.86 10.92 14.49
C LEU A 303 -17.09 12.26 14.33
N SER A 304 -16.46 12.48 13.18
CA SER A 304 -15.63 13.66 12.91
C SER A 304 -16.43 14.94 12.68
N GLN A 305 -17.74 14.86 12.42
CA GLN A 305 -18.62 16.04 12.35
C GLN A 305 -18.68 16.82 13.68
N LYS A 306 -18.44 16.16 14.81
CA LYS A 306 -18.39 16.79 16.14
C LYS A 306 -17.08 17.52 16.44
N LEU A 307 -16.02 17.25 15.68
CA LEU A 307 -14.66 17.72 15.96
C LEU A 307 -14.32 18.99 15.17
N THR A 308 -13.53 19.88 15.79
CA THR A 308 -12.96 21.05 15.13
C THR A 308 -12.12 20.66 13.90
N SER A 309 -12.20 21.43 12.83
CA SER A 309 -11.63 21.11 11.51
C SER A 309 -10.11 20.84 11.48
N GLN A 310 -9.36 21.34 12.47
CA GLN A 310 -7.94 21.03 12.65
C GLN A 310 -7.71 19.60 13.16
N ASN A 311 -8.56 19.09 14.06
CA ASN A 311 -8.42 17.78 14.69
C ASN A 311 -8.88 16.63 13.77
N CYS A 312 -9.66 16.94 12.74
CA CYS A 312 -10.13 15.98 11.73
C CYS A 312 -9.11 15.65 10.63
N GLN A 313 -7.95 16.33 10.58
CA GLN A 313 -6.95 16.08 9.54
C GLN A 313 -6.22 14.74 9.77
N ARG A 314 -6.64 13.71 9.04
CA ARG A 314 -6.01 12.37 9.06
C ARG A 314 -5.16 12.12 7.83
N LYS A 315 -4.06 11.37 8.01
CA LYS A 315 -3.22 10.85 6.91
C LYS A 315 -3.38 9.35 6.70
N VAL A 316 -3.67 8.61 7.78
CA VAL A 316 -4.05 7.19 7.76
C VAL A 316 -5.28 7.03 8.66
N LEU A 317 -6.30 6.35 8.15
CA LEU A 317 -7.42 5.77 8.87
C LEU A 317 -7.15 4.27 9.03
N ALA A 318 -7.54 3.71 10.17
CA ALA A 318 -7.74 2.27 10.30
C ALA A 318 -8.99 1.99 11.14
N GLY A 319 -9.59 0.82 10.94
CA GLY A 319 -10.73 0.38 11.73
C GLY A 319 -10.87 -1.13 11.72
N VAL A 320 -11.65 -1.65 12.66
CA VAL A 320 -12.03 -3.07 12.69
C VAL A 320 -13.53 -3.17 12.54
N VAL A 321 -13.96 -4.04 11.62
CA VAL A 321 -15.35 -4.43 11.42
C VAL A 321 -15.51 -5.88 11.87
N MET A 322 -16.63 -6.18 12.52
CA MET A 322 -17.06 -7.52 12.86
C MET A 322 -18.23 -7.90 11.94
N SER A 323 -18.23 -9.09 11.36
CA SER A 323 -19.42 -9.69 10.74
C SER A 323 -19.89 -10.90 11.55
N THR A 324 -21.20 -11.18 11.52
CA THR A 324 -21.82 -12.28 12.27
C THR A 324 -22.55 -13.31 11.41
N GLY A 325 -22.34 -13.32 10.09
CA GLY A 325 -23.04 -14.26 9.21
C GLY A 325 -22.70 -14.09 7.73
N ALA A 326 -23.65 -14.44 6.86
CA ALA A 326 -23.43 -14.61 5.42
C ALA A 326 -23.66 -13.34 4.59
N ASP A 327 -24.33 -12.32 5.13
CA ASP A 327 -24.50 -11.01 4.48
C ASP A 327 -23.68 -9.92 5.22
N PRO A 328 -22.57 -9.44 4.63
CA PRO A 328 -21.71 -8.44 5.26
C PRO A 328 -22.28 -7.01 5.10
N GLU A 329 -23.35 -6.80 4.34
CA GLU A 329 -24.03 -5.52 4.20
C GLU A 329 -25.05 -5.31 5.33
N ALA A 330 -25.79 -6.37 5.67
CA ALA A 330 -26.79 -6.37 6.75
C ALA A 330 -26.19 -6.66 8.14
N GLU A 331 -25.17 -7.52 8.24
CA GLU A 331 -24.72 -8.12 9.52
C GLU A 331 -23.31 -7.66 9.95
N ALA A 332 -22.79 -6.57 9.37
CA ALA A 332 -21.47 -6.03 9.72
C ALA A 332 -21.54 -4.78 10.62
N GLN A 333 -20.76 -4.80 11.71
CA GLN A 333 -20.70 -3.74 12.71
C GLN A 333 -19.28 -3.19 12.85
N VAL A 334 -19.13 -1.85 12.81
CA VAL A 334 -17.84 -1.20 13.07
C VAL A 334 -17.53 -1.25 14.58
N ILE A 335 -16.51 -2.02 14.94
CA ILE A 335 -16.06 -2.22 16.32
C ILE A 335 -15.15 -1.10 16.79
N CYS A 336 -14.27 -0.62 15.94
CA CYS A 336 -13.41 0.52 16.27
C CYS A 336 -12.96 1.30 15.05
N VAL A 337 -12.63 2.57 15.29
CA VAL A 337 -12.12 3.52 14.29
C VAL A 337 -10.95 4.27 14.91
N SER A 338 -9.91 4.55 14.12
CA SER A 338 -8.70 5.20 14.59
C SER A 338 -7.92 5.92 13.50
N THR A 339 -7.11 6.90 13.88
CA THR A 339 -6.17 7.60 12.99
C THR A 339 -4.80 7.71 13.64
N GLY A 340 -3.80 8.11 12.86
CA GLY A 340 -2.47 8.45 13.36
C GLY A 340 -1.34 7.76 12.59
N THR A 341 -0.14 8.34 12.65
CA THR A 341 1.03 7.94 11.82
C THR A 341 2.38 8.15 12.51
N LYS A 342 2.38 8.35 13.84
CA LYS A 342 3.58 8.65 14.63
C LYS A 342 3.67 7.76 15.87
N CYS A 343 4.81 7.82 16.53
CA CYS A 343 5.09 7.12 17.79
C CYS A 343 5.58 8.11 18.83
N ILE A 344 5.54 7.67 20.08
CA ILE A 344 6.07 8.40 21.21
C ILE A 344 7.55 8.74 21.00
N GLU A 345 7.99 9.86 21.56
CA GLU A 345 9.42 10.19 21.66
C GLU A 345 10.00 9.59 22.97
N GLY A 346 11.31 9.34 22.99
CA GLY A 346 12.00 8.60 24.05
C GLY A 346 11.82 9.19 25.44
N GLU A 347 11.82 10.51 25.54
CA GLU A 347 11.68 11.27 26.80
C GLU A 347 10.30 11.11 27.46
N TYR A 348 9.24 10.82 26.70
CA TYR A 348 7.88 10.64 27.25
C TYR A 348 7.55 9.19 27.60
N LEU A 349 8.52 8.27 27.48
CA LEU A 349 8.31 6.84 27.72
C LEU A 349 7.89 6.59 29.19
N SER A 350 6.71 5.99 29.39
CA SER A 350 6.18 5.72 30.74
C SER A 350 6.57 4.34 31.26
N ASP A 351 7.15 4.34 32.46
CA ASP A 351 7.47 3.21 33.34
C ASP A 351 6.19 2.56 33.94
N ARG A 352 5.25 3.39 34.39
CA ARG A 352 3.93 3.00 34.95
C ARG A 352 2.89 2.63 33.89
N GLY A 353 3.31 2.55 32.62
CA GLY A 353 2.46 2.14 31.50
C GLY A 353 1.35 3.11 31.11
N LEU A 354 1.49 4.39 31.47
CA LEU A 354 0.47 5.44 31.30
C LEU A 354 0.46 6.08 29.90
N ALA A 355 1.49 5.87 29.09
CA ALA A 355 1.62 6.44 27.75
C ALA A 355 1.48 5.40 26.62
N LEU A 356 1.03 5.84 25.44
CA LEU A 356 0.97 5.03 24.22
C LEU A 356 2.25 5.13 23.38
N ASN A 357 3.03 4.04 23.31
CA ASN A 357 4.28 4.01 22.54
C ASN A 357 4.13 4.17 21.01
N ASP A 358 2.96 3.85 20.46
CA ASP A 358 2.76 3.76 19.02
C ASP A 358 1.31 4.09 18.66
N CYS A 359 1.16 5.21 17.99
CA CYS A 359 -0.10 5.81 17.60
C CYS A 359 -0.28 5.79 16.08
N HIS A 360 0.22 4.74 15.40
CA HIS A 360 -0.27 4.42 14.05
C HIS A 360 -1.68 3.85 14.14
N ALA A 361 -2.56 4.29 13.24
CA ALA A 361 -3.96 3.91 13.21
C ALA A 361 -4.17 2.39 13.35
N GLU A 362 -3.49 1.56 12.55
CA GLU A 362 -3.64 0.11 12.60
C GLU A 362 -3.22 -0.54 13.93
N VAL A 363 -2.30 0.09 14.69
CA VAL A 363 -1.90 -0.34 16.04
C VAL A 363 -2.94 0.09 17.07
N ILE A 364 -3.46 1.31 16.96
CA ILE A 364 -4.53 1.86 17.81
C ILE A 364 -5.82 1.07 17.62
N ALA A 365 -6.24 0.77 16.38
CA ALA A 365 -7.36 -0.11 16.06
C ALA A 365 -7.28 -1.45 16.80
N ARG A 366 -6.11 -2.11 16.84
CA ARG A 366 -5.94 -3.34 17.62
C ARG A 366 -6.12 -3.10 19.12
N ARG A 367 -5.63 -1.99 19.69
CA ARG A 367 -5.82 -1.68 21.12
C ARG A 367 -7.30 -1.41 21.44
N SER A 368 -8.03 -0.73 20.55
CA SER A 368 -9.47 -0.53 20.66
C SER A 368 -10.24 -1.85 20.56
N LEU A 369 -9.84 -2.75 19.64
CA LEU A 369 -10.37 -4.11 19.59
C LEU A 369 -10.14 -4.86 20.91
N ILE A 370 -8.95 -4.76 21.53
CA ILE A 370 -8.70 -5.36 22.86
C ILE A 370 -9.65 -4.78 23.93
N ARG A 371 -9.93 -3.47 23.92
CA ARG A 371 -10.97 -2.89 24.80
C ARG A 371 -12.35 -3.49 24.53
N PHE A 372 -12.74 -3.67 23.28
CA PHE A 372 -14.01 -4.31 22.93
C PHE A 372 -14.07 -5.75 23.43
N LEU A 373 -13.03 -6.55 23.23
CA LEU A 373 -12.97 -7.93 23.73
C LEU A 373 -13.11 -8.01 25.26
N PHE A 374 -12.51 -7.07 26.01
CA PHE A 374 -12.75 -6.96 27.45
C PHE A 374 -14.22 -6.62 27.75
N SER A 375 -14.86 -5.69 27.03
CA SER A 375 -16.28 -5.37 27.23
C SER A 375 -17.20 -6.55 26.97
N GLN A 376 -16.82 -7.43 26.03
CA GLN A 376 -17.55 -8.64 25.70
C GLN A 376 -17.40 -9.74 26.76
N LEU A 377 -16.25 -9.79 27.46
CA LEU A 377 -16.08 -10.66 28.64
C LEU A 377 -16.79 -10.09 29.88
N GLU A 378 -16.83 -8.77 30.03
CA GLU A 378 -17.56 -8.09 31.12
C GLU A 378 -19.07 -8.38 31.11
N LEU A 379 -19.65 -8.76 29.96
CA LEU A 379 -21.05 -9.23 29.89
C LEU A 379 -21.31 -10.51 30.72
N PHE A 380 -20.29 -11.34 30.97
CA PHE A 380 -20.39 -12.52 31.85
C PHE A 380 -20.29 -12.18 33.34
N LEU A 381 -20.05 -10.92 33.70
CA LEU A 381 -20.12 -10.44 35.08
C LEU A 381 -21.55 -10.11 35.53
N HIS A 382 -22.50 -10.07 34.60
CA HIS A 382 -23.91 -9.91 34.92
C HIS A 382 -24.59 -11.28 35.11
N GLU A 383 -25.45 -11.37 36.13
CA GLU A 383 -26.26 -12.58 36.41
C GLU A 383 -27.33 -12.83 35.34
N ASP A 384 -27.80 -11.78 34.66
CA ASP A 384 -28.79 -11.83 33.58
C ASP A 384 -28.24 -12.60 32.36
N GLN A 385 -28.75 -13.82 32.15
CA GLN A 385 -28.39 -14.67 31.02
C GLN A 385 -28.61 -14.00 29.65
N ASN A 386 -29.59 -13.08 29.53
CA ASN A 386 -29.84 -12.37 28.27
C ASN A 386 -28.71 -11.39 27.93
N LYS A 387 -27.99 -10.85 28.94
CA LYS A 387 -26.77 -10.05 28.72
C LYS A 387 -25.58 -10.94 28.36
N GLN A 388 -25.46 -12.12 28.99
CA GLN A 388 -24.41 -13.09 28.65
C GLN A 388 -24.54 -13.58 27.19
N GLN A 389 -25.76 -13.91 26.75
CA GLN A 389 -26.03 -14.36 25.38
C GLN A 389 -25.69 -13.32 24.30
N LYS A 390 -25.75 -12.02 24.62
CA LYS A 390 -25.34 -10.91 23.73
C LYS A 390 -23.82 -10.85 23.50
N SER A 391 -23.01 -11.55 24.30
CA SER A 391 -21.57 -11.59 24.09
C SER A 391 -21.20 -12.26 22.76
N ILE A 392 -20.11 -11.82 22.13
CA ILE A 392 -19.47 -12.54 21.02
C ILE A 392 -18.85 -13.88 21.44
N PHE A 393 -18.62 -14.06 22.74
CA PHE A 393 -18.01 -15.25 23.28
C PHE A 393 -19.06 -16.27 23.72
N ILE A 394 -18.65 -17.53 23.71
CA ILE A 394 -19.27 -18.63 24.44
C ILE A 394 -18.23 -19.22 25.40
N LYS A 395 -18.69 -19.88 26.46
CA LYS A 395 -17.79 -20.61 27.37
C LYS A 395 -17.07 -21.71 26.57
N GLY A 396 -15.80 -21.94 26.88
CA GLY A 396 -15.02 -23.02 26.29
C GLY A 396 -15.52 -24.38 26.76
N ASP A 397 -15.05 -25.41 26.09
CA ASP A 397 -15.37 -26.80 26.43
C ASP A 397 -14.87 -27.12 27.85
N GLU A 398 -15.57 -28.02 28.55
CA GLU A 398 -15.39 -28.29 30.00
C GLU A 398 -15.56 -27.04 30.91
N GLY A 399 -16.09 -25.93 30.38
CA GLY A 399 -16.27 -24.68 31.12
C GLY A 399 -14.99 -23.87 31.34
N GLN A 400 -13.87 -24.22 30.69
CA GLN A 400 -12.60 -23.51 30.84
C GLN A 400 -12.36 -22.52 29.70
N GLY A 401 -12.23 -21.25 30.04
CA GLY A 401 -12.04 -20.16 29.09
C GLY A 401 -13.29 -19.82 28.29
N PHE A 402 -13.04 -19.09 27.21
CA PHE A 402 -14.03 -18.57 26.29
C PHE A 402 -13.53 -18.71 24.84
N ARG A 403 -14.40 -19.13 23.92
CA ARG A 403 -14.14 -19.13 22.48
C ARG A 403 -15.11 -18.20 21.77
N LEU A 404 -14.72 -17.68 20.61
CA LEU A 404 -15.63 -16.89 19.79
C LEU A 404 -16.76 -17.79 19.25
N LYS A 405 -17.95 -17.23 19.07
CA LYS A 405 -19.00 -17.87 18.28
C LYS A 405 -18.52 -18.06 16.84
N GLU A 406 -18.86 -19.20 16.24
CA GLU A 406 -18.27 -19.69 14.97
C GLU A 406 -18.56 -18.79 13.77
N ASN A 407 -19.65 -18.02 13.82
CA ASN A 407 -20.06 -17.06 12.81
C ASN A 407 -19.36 -15.69 12.91
N ILE A 408 -18.49 -15.46 13.90
CA ILE A 408 -17.91 -14.14 14.17
C ILE A 408 -16.54 -13.98 13.53
N GLN A 409 -16.43 -13.02 12.62
CA GLN A 409 -15.18 -12.69 11.93
C GLN A 409 -14.78 -11.24 12.16
N PHE A 410 -13.47 -11.00 12.36
CA PHE A 410 -12.90 -9.65 12.46
C PHE A 410 -12.10 -9.29 11.22
N HIS A 411 -12.32 -8.08 10.72
CA HIS A 411 -11.71 -7.58 9.49
C HIS A 411 -10.99 -6.25 9.75
N LEU A 412 -9.72 -6.17 9.37
CA LEU A 412 -8.92 -4.95 9.52
C LEU A 412 -8.99 -4.11 8.24
N TYR A 413 -9.41 -2.86 8.36
CA TYR A 413 -9.24 -1.85 7.33
C TYR A 413 -8.05 -0.94 7.65
N ILE A 414 -7.22 -0.62 6.64
CA ILE A 414 -6.20 0.43 6.72
C ILE A 414 -6.24 1.25 5.42
N SER A 415 -6.35 2.57 5.50
CA SER A 415 -6.45 3.42 4.30
C SER A 415 -5.20 3.43 3.41
N SER A 416 -4.07 2.93 3.90
CA SER A 416 -2.85 2.77 3.11
C SER A 416 -2.00 1.62 3.65
N SER A 417 -1.31 0.88 2.76
CA SER A 417 -0.44 -0.25 3.12
C SER A 417 0.42 0.02 4.37
N PRO A 418 0.44 -0.87 5.38
CA PRO A 418 1.05 -0.60 6.67
C PRO A 418 2.53 -0.28 6.55
N CYS A 419 3.06 0.60 7.41
CA CYS A 419 4.47 0.96 7.34
C CYS A 419 5.37 -0.27 7.59
N GLY A 420 6.53 -0.33 6.94
CA GLY A 420 7.39 -1.51 6.93
C GLY A 420 7.45 -2.17 5.54
N ASP A 421 7.76 -3.48 5.49
CA ASP A 421 7.96 -4.24 4.25
C ASP A 421 6.79 -4.16 3.25
N ALA A 422 5.54 -4.06 3.73
CA ALA A 422 4.36 -3.99 2.85
C ALA A 422 4.33 -2.74 1.97
N ARG A 423 5.14 -1.71 2.29
CA ARG A 423 5.27 -0.45 1.54
C ARG A 423 6.63 -0.32 0.84
N ILE A 424 7.50 -1.33 0.86
CA ILE A 424 8.81 -1.32 0.18
C ILE A 424 8.65 -1.83 -1.25
N PHE A 425 8.04 -0.99 -2.10
CA PHE A 425 7.92 -1.18 -3.54
C PHE A 425 7.68 0.13 -4.26
N SER A 426 7.94 0.13 -5.57
CA SER A 426 7.63 1.26 -6.47
C SER A 426 6.23 1.04 -7.08
N PRO A 427 5.20 1.85 -6.76
CA PRO A 427 3.83 1.61 -7.28
C PRO A 427 3.64 1.77 -8.80
N HIS A 428 4.71 2.16 -9.51
CA HIS A 428 4.76 2.32 -10.97
C HIS A 428 5.66 1.28 -11.65
N GLU A 429 6.32 0.41 -10.88
CA GLU A 429 7.07 -0.72 -11.40
C GLU A 429 6.05 -1.78 -11.81
N ALA A 430 5.70 -1.79 -13.10
CA ALA A 430 4.93 -2.89 -13.66
C ALA A 430 5.70 -4.20 -13.43
N THR A 431 4.99 -5.29 -13.15
CA THR A 431 5.57 -6.63 -13.02
C THR A 431 6.04 -7.14 -14.38
N ALA A 432 7.08 -6.52 -14.93
CA ALA A 432 7.95 -7.15 -15.90
C ALA A 432 8.56 -8.38 -15.21
N ALA A 433 8.50 -9.52 -15.90
CA ALA A 433 9.23 -10.71 -15.50
C ALA A 433 10.72 -10.47 -15.70
N ASP A 434 11.32 -9.72 -14.77
CA ASP A 434 12.71 -9.29 -14.81
C ASP A 434 13.60 -10.48 -14.46
N HIS A 435 13.97 -11.23 -15.49
CA HIS A 435 14.86 -12.39 -15.38
C HIS A 435 16.33 -12.00 -15.14
N GLY A 436 16.64 -10.70 -15.04
CA GLY A 436 17.95 -10.16 -14.62
C GLY A 436 17.97 -9.67 -13.17
N ASP A 437 19.01 -10.05 -12.42
CA ASP A 437 19.32 -9.60 -11.04
C ASP A 437 18.22 -9.79 -9.97
N LYS A 438 17.83 -11.05 -9.75
CA LYS A 438 17.12 -11.46 -8.52
C LYS A 438 17.98 -11.27 -7.25
N THR A 439 19.31 -11.24 -7.39
CA THR A 439 20.30 -11.35 -6.30
C THR A 439 20.44 -10.09 -5.43
N LEU A 440 20.42 -8.89 -6.03
CA LEU A 440 20.55 -7.64 -5.26
C LEU A 440 19.21 -7.11 -4.76
N LYS A 441 18.17 -7.17 -5.62
CA LYS A 441 16.80 -6.71 -5.28
C LYS A 441 16.13 -7.57 -4.18
N SER A 442 16.52 -8.84 -4.02
CA SER A 442 15.99 -9.73 -2.98
C SER A 442 16.48 -9.36 -1.56
N LYS A 443 17.77 -9.01 -1.40
CA LYS A 443 18.41 -8.85 -0.08
C LYS A 443 17.78 -7.78 0.83
N THR A 444 17.07 -6.79 0.28
CA THR A 444 16.48 -5.67 1.04
C THR A 444 14.98 -5.81 1.34
N ARG A 445 14.32 -6.81 0.73
CA ARG A 445 12.88 -7.07 0.90
C ARG A 445 12.65 -8.09 2.03
N GLY A 446 11.50 -8.04 2.69
CA GLY A 446 11.16 -8.93 3.82
C GLY A 446 11.82 -8.56 5.16
N GLN A 447 12.93 -7.82 5.16
CA GLN A 447 13.64 -7.43 6.38
C GLN A 447 12.72 -6.78 7.43
N LEU A 448 12.97 -7.07 8.71
CA LEU A 448 12.37 -6.38 9.85
C LEU A 448 12.77 -4.90 9.85
N ARG A 449 11.83 -4.02 10.23
CA ARG A 449 12.02 -2.57 10.17
C ARG A 449 11.58 -1.89 11.45
N THR A 450 12.29 -0.85 11.85
CA THR A 450 11.91 0.03 12.96
C THR A 450 11.47 1.38 12.43
N LYS A 451 10.50 1.97 13.11
CA LYS A 451 10.00 3.32 12.85
C LYS A 451 11.08 4.35 13.16
N ILE A 452 10.97 5.49 12.51
CA ILE A 452 11.83 6.64 12.77
C ILE A 452 11.09 7.52 13.77
N GLU A 453 11.80 7.92 14.82
CA GLU A 453 11.29 8.85 15.83
C GLU A 453 10.91 10.18 15.18
N SER A 454 9.86 10.83 15.68
CA SER A 454 9.27 12.08 15.13
C SER A 454 8.81 12.01 13.65
N ALA A 455 8.85 10.85 12.98
CA ALA A 455 8.61 10.70 11.55
C ALA A 455 7.74 9.47 11.17
N GLU A 456 7.17 9.50 9.96
CA GLU A 456 6.23 8.48 9.46
C GLU A 456 6.92 7.24 8.85
N GLY A 457 8.25 7.30 8.70
CA GLY A 457 9.06 6.35 7.94
C GLY A 457 9.52 5.13 8.72
N THR A 458 10.20 4.20 8.04
CA THR A 458 10.85 3.04 8.68
C THR A 458 12.22 2.77 8.06
N VAL A 459 13.17 2.30 8.87
CA VAL A 459 14.50 1.84 8.46
C VAL A 459 14.64 0.34 8.74
N PRO A 460 15.50 -0.41 8.03
CA PRO A 460 15.85 -1.77 8.41
C PRO A 460 16.42 -1.85 9.83
N VAL A 461 16.21 -2.98 10.50
CA VAL A 461 16.94 -3.30 11.74
C VAL A 461 18.41 -3.57 11.41
N ARG A 462 19.34 -3.10 12.25
CA ARG A 462 20.79 -3.31 12.07
C ARG A 462 21.14 -4.81 12.22
N PRO A 463 22.04 -5.36 11.37
CA PRO A 463 22.59 -6.69 11.58
C PRO A 463 23.35 -6.73 12.92
N GLY A 464 23.29 -7.86 13.63
CA GLY A 464 23.76 -8.00 15.02
C GLY A 464 22.67 -7.81 16.08
N GLY A 465 21.55 -7.17 15.73
CA GLY A 465 20.47 -6.86 16.67
C GLY A 465 20.76 -5.63 17.52
N THR A 466 19.71 -5.07 18.13
CA THR A 466 19.84 -3.88 18.99
C THR A 466 18.97 -4.08 20.22
N ILE A 467 19.61 -4.12 21.38
CA ILE A 467 18.94 -4.08 22.68
C ILE A 467 18.75 -2.61 23.03
N GLN A 468 17.57 -2.25 23.50
CA GLN A 468 17.29 -0.93 24.07
C GLN A 468 17.38 -1.03 25.59
N THR A 469 18.10 -0.10 26.22
CA THR A 469 18.08 0.08 27.68
C THR A 469 17.22 1.30 28.04
N TRP A 470 16.75 1.37 29.28
CA TRP A 470 15.82 2.41 29.72
C TRP A 470 16.52 3.76 29.91
N ASP A 471 17.67 3.73 30.58
CA ASP A 471 18.60 4.83 30.80
C ASP A 471 19.10 5.44 29.48
N GLY A 472 19.56 4.61 28.54
CA GLY A 472 20.04 5.06 27.23
C GLY A 472 18.97 5.85 26.47
N ILE A 473 17.72 5.34 26.42
CA ILE A 473 16.61 6.05 25.76
C ILE A 473 16.35 7.42 26.41
N LEU A 474 16.35 7.51 27.74
CA LEU A 474 16.15 8.77 28.45
C LEU A 474 17.34 9.74 28.31
N GLN A 475 18.54 9.24 28.00
CA GLN A 475 19.73 10.02 27.67
C GLN A 475 19.79 10.43 26.18
N GLY A 476 18.80 10.02 25.36
CA GLY A 476 18.70 10.39 23.94
C GLY A 476 19.00 9.27 22.95
N ASP A 477 19.22 8.02 23.38
CA ASP A 477 19.25 6.89 22.44
C ASP A 477 17.90 6.76 21.73
N ARG A 478 17.97 6.70 20.41
CA ARG A 478 16.80 6.65 19.54
C ARG A 478 15.83 5.52 19.91
N LEU A 479 14.57 5.88 20.12
CA LEU A 479 13.51 4.93 20.46
C LEU A 479 13.12 4.06 19.24
N LEU A 480 13.44 2.76 19.31
CA LEU A 480 13.15 1.79 18.26
C LEU A 480 11.83 1.07 18.51
N THR A 481 10.83 1.37 17.68
CA THR A 481 9.51 0.71 17.65
C THR A 481 9.36 -0.07 16.34
N MET A 482 9.01 -1.36 16.40
CA MET A 482 8.82 -2.19 15.20
C MET A 482 7.74 -1.66 14.26
N SER A 483 7.91 -1.87 12.96
CA SER A 483 6.98 -1.43 11.92
C SER A 483 5.61 -2.11 12.01
N CYS A 484 4.59 -1.50 11.41
CA CYS A 484 3.25 -2.06 11.41
C CYS A 484 3.16 -3.37 10.61
N SER A 485 3.92 -3.50 9.52
CA SER A 485 4.06 -4.75 8.76
C SER A 485 4.55 -5.89 9.66
N ASP A 486 5.58 -5.64 10.47
CA ASP A 486 6.14 -6.64 11.40
C ASP A 486 5.20 -6.95 12.55
N LYS A 487 4.46 -5.94 13.03
CA LYS A 487 3.41 -6.12 14.04
C LYS A 487 2.28 -6.99 13.53
N ILE A 488 1.71 -6.71 12.35
CA ILE A 488 0.60 -7.50 11.80
C ILE A 488 1.05 -8.93 11.48
N ALA A 489 2.26 -9.13 10.91
CA ALA A 489 2.85 -10.46 10.74
C ALA A 489 2.96 -11.22 12.07
N ARG A 490 3.32 -10.54 13.16
CA ARG A 490 3.27 -11.13 14.50
C ARG A 490 1.85 -11.48 14.94
N TRP A 491 0.86 -10.65 14.63
CA TRP A 491 -0.53 -10.92 14.99
C TRP A 491 -1.10 -12.13 14.24
N ASN A 492 -0.60 -12.42 13.04
CA ASN A 492 -0.90 -13.63 12.29
C ASN A 492 -0.34 -14.92 12.92
N VAL A 493 0.53 -14.86 13.93
CA VAL A 493 1.01 -16.05 14.67
C VAL A 493 0.48 -16.08 16.10
N VAL A 494 0.60 -14.98 16.85
CA VAL A 494 0.26 -14.95 18.29
C VAL A 494 -1.12 -14.35 18.58
N GLY A 495 -1.87 -13.95 17.56
CA GLY A 495 -3.21 -13.38 17.68
C GLY A 495 -3.27 -11.91 18.13
N LEU A 496 -4.49 -11.37 18.01
CA LEU A 496 -4.90 -9.99 18.26
C LEU A 496 -5.14 -9.68 19.75
N GLN A 497 -5.46 -10.70 20.53
CA GLN A 497 -5.80 -10.60 21.95
C GLN A 497 -4.56 -10.28 22.81
N GLY A 498 -3.40 -10.86 22.49
CA GLY A 498 -2.16 -10.67 23.25
C GLY A 498 -2.10 -11.50 24.54
N SER A 499 -0.95 -11.46 25.23
CA SER A 499 -0.65 -12.35 26.38
C SER A 499 -1.60 -12.26 27.56
N LEU A 500 -2.27 -11.14 27.77
CA LEU A 500 -3.19 -10.98 28.90
C LEU A 500 -4.55 -11.62 28.60
N LEU A 501 -5.11 -11.41 27.41
CA LEU A 501 -6.41 -11.98 27.06
C LEU A 501 -6.37 -13.51 26.89
N THR A 502 -5.21 -14.13 26.64
CA THR A 502 -5.07 -15.60 26.57
C THR A 502 -5.36 -16.34 27.89
N TYR A 503 -5.48 -15.61 29.01
CA TYR A 503 -6.04 -16.14 30.25
C TYR A 503 -7.51 -16.53 30.12
N PHE A 504 -8.26 -15.77 29.32
CA PHE A 504 -9.70 -15.97 29.13
C PHE A 504 -9.97 -16.66 27.79
N THR A 505 -9.36 -16.18 26.70
CA THR A 505 -9.77 -16.54 25.34
C THR A 505 -8.75 -17.39 24.60
N GLU A 506 -9.24 -18.12 23.62
CA GLU A 506 -8.41 -18.68 22.55
C GLU A 506 -7.77 -17.59 21.68
N PRO A 507 -6.75 -17.91 20.87
CA PRO A 507 -6.14 -16.95 19.97
C PRO A 507 -7.10 -16.47 18.88
N ILE A 508 -7.23 -15.15 18.75
CA ILE A 508 -8.14 -14.49 17.80
C ILE A 508 -7.32 -13.87 16.68
N TYR A 509 -7.72 -14.07 15.43
CA TYR A 509 -7.01 -13.60 14.24
C TYR A 509 -7.92 -12.73 13.36
N PHE A 510 -7.32 -11.89 12.51
CA PHE A 510 -8.08 -11.20 11.46
C PHE A 510 -8.41 -12.20 10.34
N CYS A 511 -9.65 -12.18 9.87
CA CYS A 511 -10.09 -12.97 8.72
C CYS A 511 -9.77 -12.28 7.39
N SER A 512 -9.68 -10.93 7.39
CA SER A 512 -9.17 -10.15 6.26
C SER A 512 -8.39 -8.91 6.69
N ILE A 513 -7.50 -8.45 5.80
CA ILE A 513 -6.79 -7.17 5.86
C ILE A 513 -7.03 -6.45 4.53
N ILE A 514 -7.71 -5.31 4.60
CA ILE A 514 -8.17 -4.54 3.44
C ILE A 514 -7.45 -3.19 3.39
N LEU A 515 -6.92 -2.86 2.21
CA LEU A 515 -6.15 -1.64 2.01
C LEU A 515 -6.86 -0.62 1.11
N GLY A 516 -7.04 0.59 1.62
CA GLY A 516 -7.57 1.73 0.87
C GLY A 516 -6.66 2.23 -0.25
N SER A 517 -5.35 2.11 -0.09
CA SER A 517 -4.35 2.56 -1.06
C SER A 517 -3.01 1.83 -0.90
N LEU A 518 -2.16 1.90 -1.92
CA LEU A 518 -0.88 1.18 -2.00
C LEU A 518 -1.02 -0.34 -1.80
N TYR A 519 -2.16 -0.91 -2.19
CA TYR A 519 -2.30 -2.36 -2.26
C TYR A 519 -1.40 -2.92 -3.37
N HIS A 520 -0.67 -3.98 -3.05
CA HIS A 520 0.01 -4.84 -4.01
C HIS A 520 0.11 -6.24 -3.40
N CYS A 521 -0.57 -7.22 -4.00
CA CYS A 521 -0.69 -8.59 -3.51
C CYS A 521 0.67 -9.15 -3.05
N GLU A 522 1.67 -9.23 -3.93
CA GLU A 522 2.97 -9.86 -3.59
C GLU A 522 3.70 -9.18 -2.42
N HIS A 523 3.72 -7.84 -2.39
CA HIS A 523 4.39 -7.11 -1.30
C HIS A 523 3.63 -7.20 0.02
N LEU A 524 2.30 -7.30 -0.02
CA LEU A 524 1.48 -7.48 1.16
C LEU A 524 1.56 -8.93 1.68
N CYS A 525 1.43 -9.95 0.83
CA CYS A 525 1.57 -11.36 1.20
C CYS A 525 2.93 -11.65 1.83
N ARG A 526 4.01 -11.19 1.18
CA ARG A 526 5.37 -11.26 1.73
C ARG A 526 5.44 -10.64 3.11
N ALA A 527 4.96 -9.41 3.27
CA ALA A 527 5.05 -8.69 4.53
C ALA A 527 4.19 -9.31 5.65
N MET A 528 3.02 -9.85 5.33
CA MET A 528 2.03 -10.36 6.29
C MET A 528 2.28 -11.80 6.75
N TYR A 529 2.82 -12.66 5.88
CA TYR A 529 3.13 -14.06 6.25
C TYR A 529 4.29 -14.68 5.45
N GLN A 530 4.34 -14.61 4.12
CA GLN A 530 5.23 -15.49 3.33
C GLN A 530 6.72 -15.36 3.66
N ARG A 531 7.18 -14.17 4.11
CA ARG A 531 8.61 -13.93 4.39
C ARG A 531 9.20 -14.77 5.53
N VAL A 532 8.39 -15.25 6.48
CA VAL A 532 8.88 -16.12 7.56
C VAL A 532 8.88 -17.60 7.20
N GLY A 533 8.43 -17.97 6.00
CA GLY A 533 8.19 -19.35 5.60
C GLY A 533 7.05 -19.98 6.41
N GLU A 534 6.99 -21.31 6.45
CA GLU A 534 6.12 -22.00 7.40
C GLU A 534 6.68 -21.90 8.82
N VAL A 535 5.76 -21.68 9.77
CA VAL A 535 6.09 -21.56 11.20
C VAL A 535 5.65 -22.84 11.90
N GLU A 536 6.55 -23.82 11.93
CA GLU A 536 6.37 -25.13 12.57
C GLU A 536 6.39 -25.02 14.12
N GLU A 537 5.97 -26.10 14.79
CA GLU A 537 6.01 -26.27 16.26
C GLU A 537 5.19 -25.26 17.11
N LEU A 538 4.15 -24.63 16.54
CA LEU A 538 3.27 -23.74 17.32
C LEU A 538 2.52 -24.51 18.43
N PRO A 539 2.30 -23.91 19.63
CA PRO A 539 1.50 -24.54 20.68
C PRO A 539 0.05 -24.78 20.22
N PRO A 540 -0.66 -25.82 20.72
CA PRO A 540 -1.85 -26.37 20.05
C PRO A 540 -2.99 -25.39 19.74
N SER A 541 -3.22 -24.35 20.56
CA SER A 541 -4.27 -23.35 20.29
C SER A 541 -3.85 -22.25 19.31
N PHE A 542 -2.59 -22.17 18.90
CA PHE A 542 -2.06 -21.15 18.00
C PHE A 542 -1.85 -21.70 16.59
N THR A 543 -2.19 -20.90 15.60
CA THR A 543 -2.04 -21.23 14.17
C THR A 543 -1.36 -20.09 13.41
N PHE A 544 -0.86 -20.40 12.22
CA PHE A 544 -0.27 -19.42 11.32
C PHE A 544 -1.32 -18.87 10.35
N ASN A 545 -1.96 -17.78 10.74
CA ASN A 545 -3.10 -17.19 10.03
C ASN A 545 -2.70 -16.53 8.69
N ARG A 546 -3.44 -16.88 7.65
CA ARG A 546 -3.32 -16.34 6.28
C ARG A 546 -4.64 -15.68 5.89
N PRO A 547 -4.82 -14.40 6.26
CA PRO A 547 -6.07 -13.69 6.05
C PRO A 547 -6.28 -13.37 4.57
N LEU A 548 -7.54 -13.13 4.17
CA LEU A 548 -7.85 -12.50 2.89
C LEU A 548 -7.14 -11.14 2.80
N LEU A 549 -6.35 -10.91 1.75
CA LEU A 549 -5.65 -9.66 1.51
C LEU A 549 -6.24 -8.97 0.27
N SER A 550 -6.93 -7.84 0.45
CA SER A 550 -7.61 -7.14 -0.66
C SER A 550 -7.30 -5.65 -0.74
N GLY A 551 -7.29 -5.11 -1.96
CA GLY A 551 -7.49 -3.68 -2.20
C GLY A 551 -8.98 -3.34 -2.21
N ILE A 552 -9.30 -2.04 -2.27
CA ILE A 552 -10.65 -1.53 -2.53
C ILE A 552 -10.79 -1.13 -4.01
N SER A 553 -12.01 -1.19 -4.54
CA SER A 553 -12.32 -0.74 -5.91
C SER A 553 -12.05 0.76 -6.07
N ASP A 554 -12.43 1.56 -5.07
CA ASP A 554 -12.34 3.03 -5.04
C ASP A 554 -11.10 3.54 -4.28
N VAL A 555 -9.91 3.15 -4.77
CA VAL A 555 -8.59 3.48 -4.20
C VAL A 555 -8.48 4.94 -3.73
N GLU A 556 -8.20 5.11 -2.42
CA GLU A 556 -8.07 6.41 -1.77
C GLU A 556 -6.96 7.26 -2.40
N ALA A 557 -7.20 8.56 -2.52
CA ALA A 557 -6.19 9.52 -2.97
C ALA A 557 -5.12 9.72 -1.88
N ARG A 558 -3.83 9.63 -2.27
CA ARG A 558 -2.74 10.04 -1.39
C ARG A 558 -2.77 11.55 -1.21
N HIS A 559 -2.95 12.00 0.03
CA HIS A 559 -2.86 13.40 0.43
C HIS A 559 -1.40 13.77 0.76
N PRO A 560 -0.70 14.58 -0.06
CA PRO A 560 0.63 15.07 0.27
C PRO A 560 0.55 16.19 1.32
N GLY A 561 1.21 15.99 2.46
CA GLY A 561 1.22 16.96 3.56
C GLY A 561 1.97 16.42 4.79
N LYS A 562 2.29 17.31 5.72
CA LYS A 562 2.82 16.96 7.05
C LYS A 562 1.73 16.20 7.82
N ALA A 563 2.02 15.01 8.35
CA ALA A 563 1.09 14.36 9.26
C ALA A 563 0.89 15.19 10.53
N ALA A 564 -0.36 15.26 10.99
CA ALA A 564 -0.67 15.73 12.33
C ALA A 564 0.04 14.86 13.39
N ASN A 565 0.26 15.44 14.57
CA ASN A 565 0.71 14.69 15.74
C ASN A 565 -0.46 13.93 16.39
N SER A 566 -1.71 14.31 16.10
CA SER A 566 -2.89 13.71 16.66
C SER A 566 -3.15 12.28 16.19
N SER A 567 -3.68 11.49 17.11
CA SER A 567 -4.15 10.12 16.95
C SER A 567 -5.53 10.00 17.59
N LEU A 568 -6.56 9.87 16.77
CA LEU A 568 -7.93 9.67 17.26
C LEU A 568 -8.20 8.19 17.48
N ASN A 569 -9.01 7.86 18.48
CA ASN A 569 -9.54 6.51 18.66
C ASN A 569 -11.00 6.49 19.15
N TRP A 570 -11.76 5.52 18.68
CA TRP A 570 -13.12 5.20 19.14
C TRP A 570 -13.35 3.69 19.10
N THR A 571 -14.09 3.18 20.07
CA THR A 571 -14.52 1.78 20.20
C THR A 571 -16.03 1.74 20.37
N LEU A 572 -16.69 0.68 19.90
CA LEU A 572 -18.12 0.47 20.10
C LEU A 572 -18.47 0.47 21.59
N GLY A 573 -19.38 1.36 21.97
CA GLY A 573 -19.74 1.68 23.36
C GLY A 573 -19.16 3.00 23.87
N ASP A 574 -18.12 3.56 23.23
CA ASP A 574 -17.65 4.92 23.54
C ASP A 574 -18.62 5.97 22.98
N GLU A 575 -18.94 7.01 23.75
CA GLU A 575 -19.78 8.13 23.30
C GLU A 575 -19.05 9.00 22.27
N GLU A 576 -17.75 9.27 22.50
CA GLU A 576 -16.94 10.21 21.71
C GLU A 576 -15.54 9.66 21.35
N LEU A 577 -14.89 10.35 20.40
CA LEU A 577 -13.50 10.11 20.00
C LEU A 577 -12.56 10.61 21.12
N GLU A 578 -11.59 9.78 21.51
CA GLU A 578 -10.48 10.22 22.35
C GLU A 578 -9.34 10.71 21.42
N LEU A 579 -8.84 11.91 21.70
CA LEU A 579 -7.74 12.55 21.01
C LEU A 579 -6.45 12.38 21.82
N ILE A 580 -5.42 11.82 21.20
CA ILE A 580 -4.10 11.59 21.80
C ILE A 580 -3.04 12.30 20.97
N ASP A 581 -2.12 13.01 21.61
CA ASP A 581 -0.86 13.41 21.00
C ASP A 581 0.06 12.18 20.89
N ALA A 582 0.44 11.83 19.66
CA ALA A 582 1.31 10.71 19.39
C ALA A 582 2.75 10.92 19.89
N ILE A 583 3.19 12.16 20.16
CA ILE A 583 4.53 12.45 20.69
C ILE A 583 4.64 12.10 22.17
N THR A 584 3.66 12.49 22.98
CA THR A 584 3.62 12.21 24.44
C THR A 584 2.91 10.90 24.78
N GLY A 585 2.10 10.37 23.86
CA GLY A 585 1.29 9.17 24.06
C GLY A 585 0.12 9.37 25.04
N ARG A 586 -0.28 10.62 25.28
CA ARG A 586 -1.31 11.08 26.25
C ARG A 586 -2.29 12.04 25.56
N ASP A 587 -3.39 12.39 26.22
CA ASP A 587 -4.28 13.44 25.70
C ASP A 587 -3.68 14.85 25.86
N ASP A 588 -4.37 15.86 25.33
CA ASP A 588 -3.95 17.27 25.37
C ASP A 588 -3.85 17.83 26.81
N MET A 589 -4.40 17.14 27.82
CA MET A 589 -4.33 17.46 29.25
C MET A 589 -3.30 16.59 30.00
N GLY A 590 -2.49 15.81 29.28
CA GLY A 590 -1.48 14.90 29.84
C GLY A 590 -2.05 13.64 30.51
N GLN A 591 -3.35 13.37 30.39
CA GLN A 591 -4.00 12.21 30.99
C GLN A 591 -3.68 10.91 30.21
N PRO A 592 -3.65 9.76 30.90
CA PRO A 592 -3.43 8.47 30.26
C PRO A 592 -4.62 8.06 29.41
N SER A 593 -4.37 7.74 28.13
CA SER A 593 -5.38 7.18 27.22
C SER A 593 -6.09 5.96 27.82
N ARG A 594 -7.39 5.80 27.53
CA ARG A 594 -8.17 4.56 27.76
C ARG A 594 -7.56 3.32 27.12
N LEU A 595 -6.66 3.51 26.15
CA LEU A 595 -5.90 2.46 25.47
C LEU A 595 -4.52 2.21 26.09
N CYS A 596 -4.03 2.94 27.10
CA CYS A 596 -2.67 2.77 27.64
C CYS A 596 -2.45 1.37 28.27
N LYS A 597 -1.21 1.00 28.64
CA LYS A 597 -0.94 -0.32 29.25
C LYS A 597 -1.66 -0.45 30.59
N HIS A 598 -1.65 0.63 31.37
CA HIS A 598 -2.28 0.70 32.68
C HIS A 598 -3.79 0.45 32.60
N ALA A 599 -4.52 1.24 31.79
CA ALA A 599 -5.97 1.11 31.62
C ALA A 599 -6.42 -0.29 31.15
N LEU A 600 -5.68 -0.89 30.21
CA LEU A 600 -5.95 -2.27 29.78
C LEU A 600 -5.66 -3.31 30.87
N TYR A 601 -4.66 -3.06 31.74
CA TYR A 601 -4.34 -3.95 32.85
C TYR A 601 -5.36 -3.84 33.98
N SER A 602 -5.88 -2.65 34.28
CA SER A 602 -6.95 -2.45 35.27
C SER A 602 -8.22 -3.23 34.92
N ARG A 603 -8.63 -3.21 33.63
CA ARG A 603 -9.75 -4.03 33.15
C ARG A 603 -9.45 -5.53 33.21
N TRP A 604 -8.22 -5.93 32.83
CA TRP A 604 -7.77 -7.31 32.94
C TRP A 604 -7.84 -7.82 34.39
N MET A 605 -7.39 -7.03 35.36
CA MET A 605 -7.36 -7.42 36.78
C MET A 605 -8.78 -7.59 37.35
N ASN A 606 -9.68 -6.64 37.04
CA ASN A 606 -11.10 -6.73 37.39
C ASN A 606 -11.75 -8.04 36.87
N LEU A 607 -11.48 -8.40 35.61
CA LEU A 607 -11.94 -9.65 35.01
C LEU A 607 -11.24 -10.89 35.60
N HIS A 608 -9.94 -10.83 35.88
CA HIS A 608 -9.17 -11.94 36.43
C HIS A 608 -9.72 -12.36 37.80
N CYS A 609 -9.99 -11.39 38.68
CA CYS A 609 -10.56 -11.66 39.99
C CYS A 609 -11.99 -12.22 39.93
N LYS A 610 -12.83 -11.71 39.02
CA LYS A 610 -14.26 -12.08 38.94
C LYS A 610 -14.57 -13.33 38.10
N LEU A 611 -13.76 -13.62 37.09
CA LEU A 611 -13.90 -14.79 36.21
C LEU A 611 -12.87 -15.88 36.52
N PHE A 612 -12.24 -15.86 37.71
CA PHE A 612 -11.14 -16.75 38.09
C PHE A 612 -11.42 -18.25 37.83
N ALA A 613 -12.64 -18.71 38.14
CA ALA A 613 -13.07 -20.09 37.92
C ALA A 613 -13.09 -20.52 36.45
N PHE A 614 -13.24 -19.56 35.52
CA PHE A 614 -13.35 -19.79 34.07
C PHE A 614 -12.03 -19.48 33.33
N LEU A 615 -10.90 -19.32 34.02
CA LEU A 615 -9.62 -19.05 33.36
C LEU A 615 -9.02 -20.30 32.71
N ARG A 616 -8.48 -20.14 31.49
CA ARG A 616 -7.63 -21.13 30.81
C ARG A 616 -6.27 -21.27 31.51
N ILE A 617 -5.77 -20.16 32.06
CA ILE A 617 -4.49 -20.09 32.77
C ILE A 617 -4.80 -19.90 34.26
N LYS A 618 -4.82 -21.00 35.00
CA LYS A 618 -5.03 -21.02 36.46
C LYS A 618 -3.72 -20.66 37.16
N ALA A 619 -3.53 -19.37 37.43
CA ALA A 619 -2.37 -18.84 38.12
C ALA A 619 -2.79 -17.93 39.28
N VAL A 620 -1.94 -17.81 40.31
CA VAL A 620 -2.13 -16.84 41.39
C VAL A 620 -2.17 -15.42 40.82
N THR A 621 -2.99 -14.55 41.41
CA THR A 621 -3.09 -13.13 41.03
C THR A 621 -1.71 -12.49 40.94
N PRO A 622 -1.29 -12.00 39.76
CA PRO A 622 0.09 -11.55 39.53
C PRO A 622 0.36 -10.19 40.19
N SER A 623 1.56 -10.03 40.76
CA SER A 623 1.92 -8.79 41.47
C SER A 623 2.13 -7.60 40.54
N SER A 624 2.54 -7.86 39.29
CA SER A 624 2.91 -6.84 38.31
C SER A 624 2.48 -7.19 36.88
N TYR A 625 2.36 -6.17 36.03
CA TYR A 625 2.01 -6.30 34.61
C TYR A 625 3.00 -7.19 33.84
N TYR A 626 4.29 -7.14 34.20
CA TYR A 626 5.32 -8.01 33.63
C TYR A 626 5.08 -9.49 33.95
N GLU A 627 4.81 -9.81 35.22
CA GLU A 627 4.52 -11.18 35.67
C GLU A 627 3.25 -11.73 35.03
N ALA A 628 2.16 -10.95 35.07
CA ALA A 628 0.89 -11.29 34.42
C ALA A 628 1.08 -11.71 32.95
N LYS A 629 2.01 -11.07 32.24
CA LYS A 629 2.31 -11.39 30.85
C LYS A 629 3.25 -12.58 30.69
N LYS A 630 4.23 -12.72 31.59
CA LYS A 630 5.23 -13.80 31.58
C LYS A 630 4.58 -15.17 31.75
N THR A 631 3.55 -15.24 32.60
CA THR A 631 2.79 -16.46 32.91
C THR A 631 1.96 -17.00 31.72
N ALA A 632 1.72 -16.21 30.68
CA ALA A 632 1.16 -16.68 29.41
C ALA A 632 2.22 -17.41 28.57
N VAL A 633 2.64 -18.60 29.04
CA VAL A 633 3.76 -19.39 28.50
C VAL A 633 3.58 -19.70 27.02
N ASP A 634 2.43 -20.24 26.60
CA ASP A 634 2.20 -20.64 25.20
C ASP A 634 2.25 -19.44 24.25
N TYR A 635 1.61 -18.32 24.61
CA TYR A 635 1.71 -17.07 23.86
C TYR A 635 3.16 -16.58 23.76
N HIS A 636 3.97 -16.78 24.81
CA HIS A 636 5.41 -16.46 24.79
C HIS A 636 6.25 -17.47 24.00
N SER A 637 5.84 -18.74 23.93
CA SER A 637 6.45 -19.78 23.10
C SER A 637 6.22 -19.49 21.61
N ALA A 638 4.96 -19.31 21.18
CA ALA A 638 4.59 -18.91 19.82
C ALA A 638 5.33 -17.62 19.38
N LYS A 639 5.41 -16.63 20.27
CA LYS A 639 6.19 -15.39 20.07
C LYS A 639 7.70 -15.66 19.88
N LYS A 640 8.28 -16.62 20.62
CA LYS A 640 9.70 -17.00 20.51
C LYS A 640 9.96 -17.75 19.20
N ILE A 641 9.07 -18.66 18.80
CA ILE A 641 9.13 -19.40 17.53
C ILE A 641 9.13 -18.42 16.35
N LEU A 642 8.18 -17.48 16.30
CA LEU A 642 8.17 -16.43 15.27
C LEU A 642 9.47 -15.62 15.23
N PHE A 643 10.03 -15.24 16.39
CA PHE A 643 11.28 -14.47 16.42
C PHE A 643 12.49 -15.30 15.94
N LYS A 644 12.49 -16.63 16.20
CA LYS A 644 13.44 -17.54 15.55
C LYS A 644 13.23 -17.60 14.05
N ALA A 645 11.99 -17.67 13.56
CA ALA A 645 11.69 -17.74 12.12
C ALA A 645 12.21 -16.50 11.36
N PHE A 646 11.97 -15.29 11.86
CA PHE A 646 12.57 -14.06 11.29
C PHE A 646 14.11 -14.12 11.24
N HIS A 647 14.75 -14.64 12.29
CA HIS A 647 16.20 -14.75 12.35
C HIS A 647 16.74 -15.82 11.39
N LYS A 648 16.13 -17.01 11.35
CA LYS A 648 16.45 -18.12 10.42
C LYS A 648 16.30 -17.71 8.96
N ALA A 649 15.28 -16.90 8.65
CA ALA A 649 15.06 -16.32 7.32
C ALA A 649 15.98 -15.14 6.97
N GLY A 650 16.95 -14.78 7.84
CA GLY A 650 17.90 -13.69 7.58
C GLY A 650 17.29 -12.28 7.64
N LEU A 651 16.08 -12.13 8.18
CA LEU A 651 15.31 -10.88 8.14
C LEU A 651 15.64 -9.91 9.29
N GLY A 652 16.63 -10.24 10.12
CA GLY A 652 17.03 -9.47 11.30
C GLY A 652 16.40 -9.98 12.60
N VAL A 653 16.65 -9.25 13.70
CA VAL A 653 16.21 -9.64 15.06
C VAL A 653 15.11 -8.71 15.54
N TRP A 654 14.05 -9.26 16.16
CA TRP A 654 12.95 -8.46 16.68
C TRP A 654 13.39 -7.56 17.85
N VAL A 655 13.29 -6.24 17.65
CA VAL A 655 13.63 -5.24 18.68
C VAL A 655 12.51 -5.17 19.74
N LYS A 656 12.89 -5.36 21.00
CA LYS A 656 12.03 -5.25 22.18
C LYS A 656 12.27 -3.92 22.89
N LYS A 657 11.28 -3.44 23.65
CA LYS A 657 11.46 -2.35 24.62
C LYS A 657 12.19 -2.88 25.86
N PRO A 658 12.81 -1.99 26.67
CA PRO A 658 13.34 -2.35 27.98
C PRO A 658 12.29 -3.07 28.84
N LYS A 659 12.71 -3.97 29.74
CA LYS A 659 11.81 -4.76 30.60
C LYS A 659 11.09 -3.86 31.61
N GLU A 660 11.76 -2.81 32.04
CA GLU A 660 11.40 -1.78 33.00
C GLU A 660 10.04 -1.16 32.65
N GLN A 661 9.77 -0.96 31.35
CA GLN A 661 8.48 -0.44 30.86
C GLN A 661 7.25 -1.31 31.23
N ASP A 662 7.44 -2.61 31.45
CA ASP A 662 6.36 -3.52 31.86
C ASP A 662 6.40 -3.81 33.38
N GLN A 663 7.39 -3.31 34.12
CA GLN A 663 7.58 -3.55 35.56
C GLN A 663 6.80 -2.56 36.43
N PHE A 664 5.48 -2.52 36.26
CA PHE A 664 4.59 -1.73 37.10
C PHE A 664 3.43 -2.57 37.65
N SER A 665 2.85 -2.10 38.76
CA SER A 665 1.70 -2.70 39.42
C SER A 665 0.52 -1.71 39.45
N LEU A 666 -0.67 -2.22 39.73
CA LEU A 666 -1.83 -1.38 40.03
C LEU A 666 -1.85 -1.16 41.55
N TYR A 667 -1.75 0.09 41.99
CA TYR A 667 -2.00 0.41 43.39
C TYR A 667 -3.51 0.35 43.63
N TYR A 668 -3.96 -0.61 44.43
CA TYR A 668 -5.29 -0.55 45.00
C TYR A 668 -5.34 0.60 45.99
N SER A 669 -5.99 1.71 45.61
CA SER A 669 -6.56 2.62 46.60
C SER A 669 -7.68 1.87 47.30
N SER A 670 -7.44 1.45 48.54
CA SER A 670 -8.49 0.99 49.44
C SER A 670 -9.37 2.19 49.84
N GLN A 671 -10.40 2.43 49.03
CA GLN A 671 -11.52 3.34 49.28
C GLN A 671 -12.81 2.65 48.84
#